data_AF-A0A418YIN8-F1
#
_entry.id   AF-A0A418YIN8-F1
#
_cell.length_a   1.000
_cell.length_b   1.000
_cell.length_c   1.000
_cell.angle_alpha   90.00
_cell.angle_beta   90.00
_cell.angle_gamma   90.00
#
_symmetry.space_group_name_H-M   'P 1'
#
loop_
_entity.id
_entity.type
_entity.pdbx_description
1 polymer ?
#
loop_
_entity_poly.entity_id
_entity_poly.type
_entity_poly.pdbx_seq_one_letter_code
_entity_poly.pdbx_strand_id
1 'polypeptide(L)'
;MNTTKGIKSILATSIALALFACDSSDDASRSDITPAPEVSLAGEYSLTQALKTVTFSNDKSLDLTLGFGSGAYHAKADAANVFYTISDRGPNIPCDKAGEIIGQADFCKGDSEGKIFPVTDFAPVISKIELVDGAAQVVESITLKDKEGNALTGITNPLASTEKAFSSTGEELAFDANGVDTEALVKLADGTFWLAEEYGPSLLHVAADGTVIERLVTPSVASALADANYTVTPALPEVYSKRKLNRGIESLALSPAEDALYFAMQSPLANPDTESYKASRHVRVMKLGLTAGSVTGIEGEYVYVLDTPHTFANVASGQGDLKDGAVRKQSDVKVSEMIAIDSDKLVVLERISEVTKLYAIDLASGDNIHGKDISTGAVENQESTQTKTLEQVYDLVSVGAKPVQKQLVFNSLTSSHQLPKKVEGLALLDESHLALINDNDFGIDGETTQIQVLPIAEQLKVASQAPQAKLIGRYASNKYDASAAEIVAFDKVKQRIFVVNAQSGAIDVLDASGLTADTQVDNPLTLNNLSKTSTLDVRTDVAAANIGAANSVAVYGDLLAVAIEAGDELGNKRQGKGFAAFYRLNTDGTISFIKAVQAGFLPDMVTFTPDGSAALVANEGEPAGNYEVDPVGSVSYIAITAGVPADTATDISFADFNQGGSRASEVPADFRVYGQSLAGVKSTLAQDVEPEYIAVAADSQTAWVSLQENNGLAVIDLADKKVAKIVSLGVKDYSLATNSLDLNDRDNLPELTGTPTANGKAKINLATWNNVVGMYQPDSIASYSVNGETYVVTANEGDAREYFFDATEAECTAMSGLAWDADDGCLAYLEEYRVEDLVGKVVFAGELASLTGEEALGRVKLSNVSGVNAAGEIETIHSYGARSFSIWNAAGELVFDSGNDFERITAGRVGQYFNVSNDRSVDHKKNDRSSAKGPEPEALAVGEIDGRQYAFVGLERVGGFMIYDITSAQAPQFVSYIVNRDFTKDPTAEAAGDVGPEGMKFVSAADSPTAKPLLIIGNEVSGSTSVYQFD
;
A
#
# COMPACT_ATOMS: atom_id res chain seq x y z
N MET A 1 40.39 67.32 2.05
CA MET A 1 40.21 68.37 3.08
C MET A 1 39.21 67.85 4.11
N ASN A 2 39.46 68.11 5.40
CA ASN A 2 38.51 68.19 6.54
C ASN A 2 37.22 67.33 6.52
N THR A 3 37.14 66.22 7.29
CA THR A 3 36.49 66.06 8.64
C THR A 3 34.95 66.16 8.64
N THR A 4 34.10 65.33 9.28
CA THR A 4 34.13 64.13 10.21
C THR A 4 32.67 63.56 10.27
N LYS A 5 32.19 62.47 10.91
CA LYS A 5 32.52 61.38 11.90
C LYS A 5 31.43 60.27 11.69
N GLY A 6 31.35 59.06 12.27
CA GLY A 6 32.20 58.20 13.13
C GLY A 6 32.46 56.83 12.44
N ILE A 7 32.65 55.64 13.04
CA ILE A 7 32.55 55.05 14.41
C ILE A 7 31.12 54.61 14.80
N LYS A 8 30.67 53.34 14.77
CA LYS A 8 31.27 51.98 14.52
C LYS A 8 31.97 51.24 15.69
N SER A 9 31.93 49.89 15.65
CA SER A 9 32.31 48.87 16.68
C SER A 9 31.24 48.64 17.77
N ILE A 10 30.77 47.44 18.16
CA ILE A 10 31.33 46.06 18.27
C ILE A 10 32.30 45.89 19.45
N LEU A 11 31.92 45.13 20.49
CA LEU A 11 32.42 43.77 20.80
C LEU A 11 31.60 43.13 21.97
N ALA A 12 31.70 41.81 22.16
CA ALA A 12 30.98 41.02 23.17
C ALA A 12 31.75 40.88 24.51
N THR A 13 31.07 40.42 25.57
CA THR A 13 31.72 39.72 26.69
C THR A 13 30.85 38.66 27.36
N SER A 14 31.52 37.68 27.96
CA SER A 14 31.07 36.46 28.64
C SER A 14 30.14 36.62 29.85
N ILE A 15 29.33 35.58 30.09
CA ILE A 15 28.63 35.27 31.35
C ILE A 15 29.62 35.03 32.50
N ALA A 16 29.26 35.42 33.73
CA ALA A 16 29.94 35.02 34.96
C ALA A 16 28.91 34.72 36.08
N LEU A 17 29.16 33.66 36.84
CA LEU A 17 28.28 33.18 37.92
C LEU A 17 28.56 33.88 39.25
N ALA A 18 27.52 34.22 40.02
CA ALA A 18 27.63 34.55 41.44
C ALA A 18 26.32 34.25 42.19
N LEU A 19 26.36 33.28 43.11
CA LEU A 19 25.32 33.03 44.11
C LEU A 19 25.59 33.86 45.36
N PHE A 20 24.56 34.46 45.95
CA PHE A 20 24.50 34.79 47.39
C PHE A 20 23.03 34.73 47.87
N ALA A 21 22.85 34.46 49.17
CA ALA A 21 21.56 34.22 49.82
C ALA A 21 21.44 35.06 51.11
N CYS A 22 20.32 34.87 51.84
CA CYS A 22 19.93 35.52 53.11
C CYS A 22 19.38 36.97 52.97
N ASP A 23 18.33 37.40 53.67
CA ASP A 23 17.35 36.68 54.52
C ASP A 23 16.08 37.55 54.76
N SER A 24 15.03 36.93 55.32
CA SER A 24 13.94 37.51 56.14
C SER A 24 12.93 38.51 55.53
N SER A 25 11.66 38.08 55.57
CA SER A 25 10.42 38.84 55.85
C SER A 25 10.16 40.21 55.19
N ASP A 26 9.12 40.25 54.34
CA ASP A 26 7.87 40.93 54.71
C ASP A 26 6.69 40.27 53.96
N ASP A 27 5.50 40.23 54.59
CA ASP A 27 4.34 39.44 54.13
C ASP A 27 3.08 40.32 54.01
N ALA A 28 2.72 40.70 52.77
CA ALA A 28 1.41 41.28 52.43
C ALA A 28 1.14 41.28 50.91
N SER A 29 0.00 40.71 50.51
CA SER A 29 -0.69 40.98 49.24
C SER A 29 0.16 40.93 47.95
N ARG A 30 0.64 39.73 47.58
CA ARG A 30 0.49 39.32 46.18
C ARG A 30 -0.87 38.65 46.03
N SER A 31 -1.67 39.09 45.07
CA SER A 31 -2.80 38.30 44.60
C SER A 31 -2.25 37.10 43.82
N ASP A 32 -2.58 35.89 44.24
CA ASP A 32 -2.42 34.72 43.38
C ASP A 32 -3.34 34.88 42.18
N ILE A 33 -2.78 35.39 41.08
CA ILE A 33 -3.37 35.22 39.76
C ILE A 33 -3.10 33.76 39.40
N THR A 34 -3.98 32.87 39.88
CA THR A 34 -4.19 31.58 39.21
C THR A 34 -4.41 31.90 37.73
N PRO A 35 -3.66 31.28 36.80
CA PRO A 35 -4.02 31.32 35.40
C PRO A 35 -5.50 30.97 35.27
N ALA A 36 -6.22 31.66 34.38
CA ALA A 36 -7.50 31.12 33.92
C ALA A 36 -7.19 29.72 33.33
N PRO A 37 -8.01 28.70 33.61
CA PRO A 37 -7.79 27.39 33.00
C PRO A 37 -7.81 27.56 31.48
N GLU A 38 -6.79 27.04 30.82
CA GLU A 38 -6.79 26.96 29.36
C GLU A 38 -7.98 26.12 28.93
N VAL A 39 -8.87 26.71 28.13
CA VAL A 39 -10.03 25.99 27.58
C VAL A 39 -9.49 25.02 26.55
N SER A 40 -9.61 23.71 26.82
CA SER A 40 -9.23 22.67 25.87
C SER A 40 -10.05 22.84 24.59
N LEU A 41 -9.37 23.16 23.48
CA LEU A 41 -9.99 23.18 22.15
C LEU A 41 -10.28 21.76 21.66
N ALA A 42 -9.46 20.77 22.04
CA ALA A 42 -9.71 19.37 21.72
C ALA A 42 -11.01 18.88 22.38
N GLY A 43 -11.93 18.36 21.56
CA GLY A 43 -13.26 17.93 21.98
C GLY A 43 -14.24 17.77 20.80
N GLU A 44 -15.43 17.28 21.11
CA GLU A 44 -16.59 17.25 20.21
C GLU A 44 -17.45 18.50 20.44
N TYR A 45 -17.93 19.10 19.35
CA TYR A 45 -18.87 20.22 19.36
C TYR A 45 -20.01 19.94 18.36
N SER A 46 -21.18 20.52 18.59
CA SER A 46 -22.29 20.47 17.62
C SER A 46 -22.77 21.86 17.23
N LEU A 47 -23.23 21.97 15.99
CA LEU A 47 -23.84 23.16 15.41
C LEU A 47 -25.17 22.79 14.76
N THR A 48 -26.23 23.55 15.03
CA THR A 48 -27.52 23.36 14.37
C THR A 48 -28.27 24.68 14.34
N GLN A 49 -28.63 25.13 13.13
CA GLN A 49 -29.41 26.33 12.89
C GLN A 49 -30.56 25.98 11.94
N ALA A 50 -31.79 26.35 12.26
CA ALA A 50 -32.94 26.12 11.39
C ALA A 50 -32.90 27.05 10.18
N LEU A 51 -33.15 26.52 8.98
CA LEU A 51 -33.25 27.27 7.74
C LEU A 51 -34.72 27.55 7.39
N LYS A 52 -35.50 26.50 7.06
CA LYS A 52 -36.86 26.64 6.51
C LYS A 52 -37.64 25.31 6.60
N THR A 53 -38.87 25.35 7.08
CA THR A 53 -39.83 24.25 6.81
C THR A 53 -40.35 24.42 5.40
N VAL A 54 -40.24 23.38 4.57
CA VAL A 54 -40.78 23.37 3.20
C VAL A 54 -41.88 22.33 3.08
N THR A 55 -43.02 22.72 2.51
CA THR A 55 -44.12 21.81 2.15
C THR A 55 -44.11 21.60 0.64
N PHE A 56 -44.09 20.33 0.21
CA PHE A 56 -44.10 19.92 -1.19
C PHE A 56 -45.52 19.85 -1.74
N SER A 57 -45.67 19.74 -3.06
CA SER A 57 -46.98 19.68 -3.75
C SER A 57 -47.85 18.44 -3.43
N ASN A 58 -47.38 17.53 -2.59
CA ASN A 58 -48.09 16.36 -2.06
C ASN A 58 -48.42 16.46 -0.55
N ASP A 59 -48.40 17.67 0.02
CA ASP A 59 -48.61 17.99 1.44
C ASP A 59 -47.55 17.42 2.43
N LYS A 60 -46.55 16.65 1.96
CA LYS A 60 -45.37 16.31 2.78
C LYS A 60 -44.64 17.59 3.16
N SER A 61 -44.22 17.69 4.41
CA SER A 61 -43.30 18.74 4.86
C SER A 61 -41.96 18.15 5.32
N LEU A 62 -40.91 18.96 5.20
CA LEU A 62 -39.54 18.69 5.62
C LEU A 62 -39.01 19.93 6.35
N ASP A 63 -38.42 19.75 7.53
CA ASP A 63 -37.76 20.80 8.30
C ASP A 63 -36.27 20.80 7.95
N LEU A 64 -35.77 21.88 7.36
CA LEU A 64 -34.38 21.99 6.90
C LEU A 64 -33.54 22.83 7.87
N THR A 65 -32.31 22.40 8.12
CA THR A 65 -31.26 23.19 8.79
C THR A 65 -30.44 23.97 7.77
N LEU A 66 -29.56 24.86 8.24
CA LEU A 66 -28.52 25.48 7.41
C LEU A 66 -27.38 24.48 7.22
N GLY A 67 -26.92 24.33 5.98
CA GLY A 67 -25.70 23.60 5.64
C GLY A 67 -24.47 24.29 6.19
N PHE A 68 -23.60 23.51 6.79
CA PHE A 68 -22.27 23.89 7.25
C PHE A 68 -21.37 22.68 7.07
N GLY A 69 -20.10 22.90 6.71
CA GLY A 69 -19.11 21.84 6.69
C GLY A 69 -18.70 21.35 5.31
N SER A 70 -19.22 21.90 4.21
CA SER A 70 -18.72 21.64 2.84
C SER A 70 -17.22 21.98 2.72
N GLY A 71 -16.78 23.00 3.46
CA GLY A 71 -15.38 23.43 3.58
C GLY A 71 -15.13 24.25 4.84
N ALA A 72 -13.86 24.42 5.23
CA ALA A 72 -13.51 25.18 6.43
C ALA A 72 -12.14 25.88 6.35
N TYR A 73 -11.98 27.01 7.06
CA TYR A 73 -10.72 27.75 7.13
C TYR A 73 -10.58 28.56 8.41
N HIS A 74 -9.44 28.45 9.10
CA HIS A 74 -9.06 29.36 10.17
C HIS A 74 -8.14 30.46 9.64
N ALA A 75 -8.53 31.73 9.85
CA ALA A 75 -7.70 32.87 9.48
C ALA A 75 -6.75 33.23 10.63
N LYS A 76 -5.45 33.22 10.38
CA LYS A 76 -4.32 33.45 11.33
C LYS A 76 -4.38 34.73 12.20
N ALA A 77 -5.32 35.63 11.96
CA ALA A 77 -5.55 36.86 12.73
C ALA A 77 -6.77 36.79 13.67
N ASP A 78 -7.62 35.77 13.54
CA ASP A 78 -8.71 35.44 14.46
C ASP A 78 -8.19 34.59 15.64
N ALA A 79 -9.03 34.33 16.64
CA ALA A 79 -8.68 33.46 17.76
C ALA A 79 -8.72 31.97 17.36
N ALA A 80 -7.96 31.11 18.04
CA ALA A 80 -7.91 29.68 17.74
C ALA A 80 -9.26 28.95 17.91
N ASN A 81 -10.17 29.47 18.75
CA ASN A 81 -11.54 28.95 18.84
C ASN A 81 -12.48 29.45 17.72
N VAL A 82 -11.96 30.12 16.69
CA VAL A 82 -12.75 30.76 15.62
C VAL A 82 -12.27 30.33 14.24
N PHE A 83 -13.21 29.98 13.36
CA PHE A 83 -12.96 29.64 11.96
C PHE A 83 -14.14 30.07 11.07
N TYR A 84 -14.01 29.89 9.76
CA TYR A 84 -15.06 30.14 8.77
C TYR A 84 -15.41 28.81 8.09
N THR A 85 -16.67 28.64 7.71
CA THR A 85 -17.17 27.52 6.89
C THR A 85 -18.09 28.07 5.81
N ILE A 86 -18.37 27.27 4.78
CA ILE A 86 -19.27 27.59 3.67
C ILE A 86 -20.33 26.47 3.55
N SER A 87 -21.38 26.75 2.80
CA SER A 87 -22.46 25.84 2.42
C SER A 87 -22.42 25.58 0.92
N ASP A 88 -22.84 24.40 0.47
CA ASP A 88 -23.03 24.06 -0.95
C ASP A 88 -24.13 24.92 -1.66
N ARG A 89 -24.55 24.49 -2.87
CA ARG A 89 -25.72 24.97 -3.64
C ARG A 89 -27.06 25.08 -2.89
N GLY A 90 -27.17 24.67 -1.63
CA GLY A 90 -28.38 24.68 -0.83
C GLY A 90 -29.10 23.33 -0.82
N PRO A 91 -30.18 23.21 -0.01
CA PRO A 91 -30.88 21.94 0.18
C PRO A 91 -31.30 21.35 -1.16
N ASN A 92 -30.83 20.14 -1.48
CA ASN A 92 -31.06 19.51 -2.77
C ASN A 92 -31.29 17.99 -2.63
N ILE A 93 -32.37 17.48 -3.24
CA ILE A 93 -32.80 16.08 -3.13
C ILE A 93 -32.67 15.40 -4.51
N PRO A 94 -31.93 14.28 -4.65
CA PRO A 94 -31.90 13.52 -5.90
C PRO A 94 -33.30 13.07 -6.36
N CYS A 95 -33.61 13.23 -7.65
CA CYS A 95 -34.94 12.95 -8.18
C CYS A 95 -35.35 11.46 -8.09
N ASP A 96 -34.40 10.53 -8.11
CA ASP A 96 -34.62 9.10 -7.84
C ASP A 96 -34.99 8.83 -6.37
N LYS A 97 -34.42 9.60 -5.43
CA LYS A 97 -34.71 9.56 -3.98
C LYS A 97 -36.00 10.27 -3.55
N ALA A 98 -36.70 10.95 -4.46
CA ALA A 98 -37.97 11.59 -4.16
C ALA A 98 -39.04 10.63 -3.57
N GLY A 99 -39.03 9.36 -4.00
CA GLY A 99 -39.93 8.33 -3.48
C GLY A 99 -39.69 8.01 -1.99
N GLU A 100 -38.44 8.09 -1.53
CA GLU A 100 -38.03 7.78 -0.16
C GLU A 100 -38.20 8.98 0.76
N ILE A 101 -37.65 10.14 0.38
CA ILE A 101 -37.56 11.33 1.25
C ILE A 101 -38.89 12.10 1.30
N ILE A 102 -39.46 12.42 0.13
CA ILE A 102 -40.70 13.22 0.04
C ILE A 102 -41.97 12.39 -0.13
N GLY A 103 -41.85 11.06 -0.25
CA GLY A 103 -42.99 10.14 -0.33
C GLY A 103 -43.75 10.14 -1.66
N GLN A 104 -43.14 10.68 -2.73
CA GLN A 104 -43.68 10.63 -4.09
C GLN A 104 -42.60 10.20 -5.08
N ALA A 105 -42.74 8.99 -5.61
CA ALA A 105 -41.98 8.57 -6.79
C ALA A 105 -42.44 9.37 -8.02
N ASP A 106 -41.52 9.57 -8.97
CA ASP A 106 -41.75 10.34 -10.21
C ASP A 106 -42.15 11.82 -9.99
N PHE A 107 -41.59 12.46 -8.95
CA PHE A 107 -41.79 13.88 -8.70
C PHE A 107 -41.20 14.77 -9.82
N CYS A 108 -40.12 14.31 -10.46
CA CYS A 108 -39.39 15.01 -11.52
C CYS A 108 -39.80 14.61 -12.95
N LYS A 109 -41.01 14.01 -13.13
CA LYS A 109 -41.64 13.79 -14.45
C LYS A 109 -40.79 12.95 -15.43
N GLY A 110 -40.18 11.88 -14.92
CA GLY A 110 -39.34 10.94 -15.66
C GLY A 110 -37.85 11.28 -15.67
N ASP A 111 -37.44 12.40 -15.09
CA ASP A 111 -36.04 12.78 -14.97
C ASP A 111 -35.43 12.22 -13.68
N SER A 112 -34.54 11.23 -13.80
CA SER A 112 -33.89 10.57 -12.65
C SER A 112 -32.53 11.17 -12.28
N GLU A 113 -31.92 11.96 -13.17
CA GLU A 113 -30.60 12.57 -12.94
C GLU A 113 -30.69 14.00 -12.39
N GLY A 114 -31.88 14.61 -12.43
CA GLY A 114 -32.16 15.90 -11.82
C GLY A 114 -32.10 15.95 -10.28
N LYS A 115 -32.16 17.19 -9.76
CA LYS A 115 -32.21 17.54 -8.33
C LYS A 115 -33.45 18.39 -8.05
N ILE A 116 -34.13 18.09 -6.94
CA ILE A 116 -35.21 18.92 -6.39
C ILE A 116 -34.60 19.91 -5.39
N PHE A 117 -34.76 21.20 -5.62
CA PHE A 117 -34.37 22.29 -4.73
C PHE A 117 -35.62 22.76 -3.95
N PRO A 118 -35.77 22.40 -2.66
CA PRO A 118 -36.94 22.80 -1.88
C PRO A 118 -36.94 24.30 -1.55
N VAL A 119 -35.76 24.93 -1.54
CA VAL A 119 -35.51 26.34 -1.26
C VAL A 119 -34.85 26.99 -2.48
N THR A 120 -35.63 27.28 -3.52
CA THR A 120 -35.13 27.83 -4.79
C THR A 120 -34.58 29.26 -4.69
N ASP A 121 -34.79 29.90 -3.54
CA ASP A 121 -34.32 31.22 -3.14
C ASP A 121 -33.12 31.15 -2.17
N PHE A 122 -32.47 29.99 -2.03
CA PHE A 122 -31.25 29.84 -1.24
C PHE A 122 -30.03 30.39 -1.98
N ALA A 123 -29.23 31.17 -1.26
CA ALA A 123 -27.95 31.72 -1.67
C ALA A 123 -26.88 31.23 -0.69
N PRO A 124 -25.75 30.67 -1.15
CA PRO A 124 -24.72 30.15 -0.24
C PRO A 124 -24.15 31.21 0.72
N VAL A 125 -23.71 30.75 1.90
CA VAL A 125 -23.39 31.63 3.04
C VAL A 125 -22.07 31.24 3.69
N ILE A 126 -21.07 32.14 3.64
CA ILE A 126 -19.88 32.02 4.48
C ILE A 126 -20.31 32.30 5.92
N SER A 127 -20.12 31.34 6.82
CA SER A 127 -20.48 31.45 8.23
C SER A 127 -19.22 31.45 9.09
N LYS A 128 -19.06 32.47 9.94
CA LYS A 128 -17.99 32.51 10.95
C LYS A 128 -18.47 31.81 12.21
N ILE A 129 -17.73 30.80 12.64
CA ILE A 129 -18.05 29.94 13.77
C ILE A 129 -17.12 30.27 14.94
N GLU A 130 -17.67 30.28 16.16
CA GLU A 130 -16.93 30.33 17.41
C GLU A 130 -17.25 29.07 18.24
N LEU A 131 -16.21 28.43 18.78
CA LEU A 131 -16.30 27.31 19.71
C LEU A 131 -16.33 27.84 21.15
N VAL A 132 -17.35 27.46 21.93
CA VAL A 132 -17.61 27.94 23.30
C VAL A 132 -18.19 26.80 24.15
N ASP A 133 -17.55 26.45 25.27
CA ASP A 133 -18.07 25.53 26.30
C ASP A 133 -18.64 24.17 25.79
N GLY A 134 -18.07 23.62 24.70
CA GLY A 134 -18.52 22.36 24.08
C GLY A 134 -19.67 22.50 23.06
N ALA A 135 -20.04 23.73 22.70
CA ALA A 135 -20.95 24.04 21.60
C ALA A 135 -20.27 24.93 20.55
N ALA A 136 -20.80 24.93 19.33
CA ALA A 136 -20.41 25.86 18.27
C ALA A 136 -21.53 26.87 18.01
N GLN A 137 -21.19 28.13 17.74
CA GLN A 137 -22.14 29.19 17.43
C GLN A 137 -21.72 29.99 16.19
N VAL A 138 -22.70 30.38 15.35
CA VAL A 138 -22.47 31.32 14.25
C VAL A 138 -22.41 32.74 14.82
N VAL A 139 -21.28 33.43 14.62
CA VAL A 139 -21.07 34.82 15.08
C VAL A 139 -21.17 35.85 13.95
N GLU A 140 -21.02 35.42 12.69
CA GLU A 140 -21.17 36.25 11.49
C GLU A 140 -21.65 35.39 10.31
N SER A 141 -22.43 35.97 9.39
CA SER A 141 -22.92 35.29 8.19
C SER A 141 -22.87 36.23 6.99
N ILE A 142 -22.23 35.79 5.91
CA ILE A 142 -21.96 36.57 4.70
C ILE A 142 -22.56 35.83 3.50
N THR A 143 -23.75 36.25 3.09
CA THR A 143 -24.45 35.72 1.91
C THR A 143 -23.75 36.17 0.62
N LEU A 144 -23.50 35.23 -0.30
CA LEU A 144 -22.88 35.51 -1.60
C LEU A 144 -23.81 36.31 -2.54
N LYS A 145 -23.24 37.24 -3.31
CA LYS A 145 -23.97 38.21 -4.15
C LYS A 145 -23.33 38.46 -5.50
N ASP A 146 -24.14 38.89 -6.46
CA ASP A 146 -23.66 39.50 -7.71
C ASP A 146 -23.12 40.92 -7.50
N LYS A 147 -22.51 41.51 -8.54
CA LYS A 147 -21.91 42.87 -8.47
C LYS A 147 -22.93 44.01 -8.30
N GLU A 148 -24.22 43.76 -8.45
CA GLU A 148 -25.30 44.71 -8.16
C GLU A 148 -25.85 44.54 -6.72
N GLY A 149 -25.38 43.52 -5.98
CA GLY A 149 -25.75 43.24 -4.60
C GLY A 149 -26.99 42.35 -4.43
N ASN A 150 -27.48 41.73 -5.51
CA ASN A 150 -28.50 40.69 -5.42
C ASN A 150 -27.86 39.41 -4.87
N ALA A 151 -28.56 38.65 -4.03
CA ALA A 151 -28.08 37.34 -3.59
C ALA A 151 -27.95 36.39 -4.80
N LEU A 152 -26.94 35.53 -4.80
CA LEU A 152 -26.80 34.45 -5.79
C LEU A 152 -27.89 33.37 -5.59
N THR A 153 -27.85 32.33 -6.40
CA THR A 153 -28.56 31.07 -6.13
C THR A 153 -27.58 29.90 -6.16
N GLY A 154 -28.01 28.73 -5.71
CA GLY A 154 -27.37 27.46 -6.09
C GLY A 154 -28.09 26.72 -7.21
N ILE A 155 -28.95 27.40 -8.00
CA ILE A 155 -29.64 26.76 -9.13
C ILE A 155 -28.63 26.46 -10.24
N THR A 156 -28.75 25.27 -10.80
CA THR A 156 -27.79 24.68 -11.74
C THR A 156 -27.41 25.59 -12.91
N ASN A 157 -26.12 25.64 -13.23
CA ASN A 157 -25.58 26.42 -14.34
C ASN A 157 -25.97 25.88 -15.73
N PRO A 158 -26.01 26.72 -16.79
CA PRO A 158 -26.36 26.34 -18.16
C PRO A 158 -25.22 25.62 -18.91
N LEU A 159 -24.63 24.58 -18.30
CA LEU A 159 -23.46 23.87 -18.80
C LEU A 159 -23.83 22.69 -19.71
N ALA A 160 -22.88 22.26 -20.55
CA ALA A 160 -23.09 21.18 -21.53
C ALA A 160 -23.24 19.77 -20.91
N SER A 161 -22.82 19.58 -19.66
CA SER A 161 -23.08 18.39 -18.85
C SER A 161 -23.37 18.85 -17.42
N THR A 162 -24.63 18.75 -17.01
CA THR A 162 -25.21 19.39 -15.82
C THR A 162 -26.55 18.72 -15.50
N GLU A 163 -26.97 18.66 -14.24
CA GLU A 163 -28.30 18.16 -13.89
C GLU A 163 -29.41 19.17 -14.20
N LYS A 164 -30.68 18.75 -14.15
CA LYS A 164 -31.80 19.69 -14.10
C LYS A 164 -32.20 20.01 -12.66
N ALA A 165 -32.61 21.25 -12.44
CA ALA A 165 -33.20 21.70 -11.19
C ALA A 165 -34.74 21.66 -11.24
N PHE A 166 -35.37 21.19 -10.16
CA PHE A 166 -36.82 21.18 -9.96
C PHE A 166 -37.22 21.89 -8.66
N SER A 167 -38.35 22.58 -8.63
CA SER A 167 -38.89 23.22 -7.42
C SER A 167 -39.52 22.22 -6.43
N SER A 168 -39.83 22.67 -5.22
CA SER A 168 -40.74 21.97 -4.27
C SER A 168 -42.18 21.80 -4.77
N THR A 169 -42.56 22.33 -5.94
CA THR A 169 -43.82 22.01 -6.64
C THR A 169 -43.68 20.93 -7.71
N GLY A 170 -42.44 20.53 -8.06
CA GLY A 170 -42.12 19.61 -9.15
C GLY A 170 -42.02 20.30 -10.51
N GLU A 171 -41.87 21.62 -10.55
CA GLU A 171 -41.72 22.41 -11.79
C GLU A 171 -40.23 22.51 -12.17
N GLU A 172 -39.91 22.28 -13.44
CA GLU A 172 -38.54 22.37 -13.97
C GLU A 172 -38.11 23.84 -13.95
N LEU A 173 -36.97 24.13 -13.32
CA LEU A 173 -36.42 25.48 -13.16
C LEU A 173 -35.52 25.83 -14.34
N ALA A 174 -35.43 27.12 -14.66
CA ALA A 174 -34.45 27.60 -15.62
C ALA A 174 -33.05 27.57 -15.01
N PHE A 175 -32.03 27.24 -15.81
CA PHE A 175 -30.63 27.37 -15.41
C PHE A 175 -30.27 28.81 -15.04
N ASP A 176 -29.42 28.98 -14.03
CA ASP A 176 -28.90 30.29 -13.61
C ASP A 176 -27.40 30.38 -13.92
N ALA A 177 -26.98 31.38 -14.69
CA ALA A 177 -25.55 31.65 -14.94
C ALA A 177 -24.84 32.22 -13.71
N ASN A 178 -25.59 32.73 -12.72
CA ASN A 178 -25.08 33.20 -11.43
C ASN A 178 -24.98 32.09 -10.39
N GLY A 179 -25.56 30.92 -10.67
CA GLY A 179 -25.57 29.76 -9.79
C GLY A 179 -24.16 29.36 -9.38
N VAL A 180 -23.98 29.03 -8.10
CA VAL A 180 -22.71 28.51 -7.57
C VAL A 180 -22.97 27.39 -6.58
N ASP A 181 -22.05 26.44 -6.57
CA ASP A 181 -22.07 25.29 -5.70
C ASP A 181 -20.71 25.22 -4.97
N THR A 182 -20.66 25.80 -3.77
CA THR A 182 -19.41 26.19 -3.12
C THR A 182 -18.96 25.20 -2.06
N GLU A 183 -17.83 24.53 -2.33
CA GLU A 183 -17.29 23.46 -1.49
C GLU A 183 -16.27 24.01 -0.47
N ALA A 184 -15.03 24.30 -0.86
CA ALA A 184 -14.01 24.89 0.02
C ALA A 184 -13.97 26.44 0.03
N LEU A 185 -13.33 27.00 1.07
CA LEU A 185 -13.05 28.43 1.20
C LEU A 185 -11.68 28.73 1.82
N VAL A 186 -11.08 29.87 1.46
CA VAL A 186 -9.95 30.48 2.19
C VAL A 186 -10.15 31.99 2.31
N LYS A 187 -9.57 32.61 3.34
CA LYS A 187 -9.73 34.05 3.61
C LYS A 187 -8.37 34.76 3.67
N LEU A 188 -8.21 35.78 2.84
CA LEU A 188 -7.01 36.63 2.75
C LEU A 188 -6.94 37.70 3.86
N ALA A 189 -5.74 38.22 4.09
CA ALA A 189 -5.44 39.29 5.05
C ALA A 189 -6.05 40.65 4.66
N ASP A 190 -6.37 40.88 3.38
CA ASP A 190 -7.10 42.07 2.92
C ASP A 190 -8.61 42.03 3.25
N GLY A 191 -9.11 40.86 3.66
CA GLY A 191 -10.52 40.62 3.98
C GLY A 191 -11.32 39.92 2.90
N THR A 192 -10.77 39.75 1.68
CA THR A 192 -11.41 38.99 0.61
C THR A 192 -11.30 37.47 0.83
N PHE A 193 -12.11 36.71 0.11
CA PHE A 193 -12.15 35.25 0.15
C PHE A 193 -11.89 34.69 -1.25
N TRP A 194 -11.26 33.51 -1.30
CA TRP A 194 -11.34 32.62 -2.47
C TRP A 194 -12.20 31.42 -2.09
N LEU A 195 -13.09 31.00 -2.99
CA LEU A 195 -13.97 29.83 -2.83
C LEU A 195 -13.71 28.82 -3.97
N ALA A 196 -13.82 27.53 -3.67
CA ALA A 196 -13.90 26.48 -4.69
C ALA A 196 -15.36 26.29 -5.12
N GLU A 197 -15.58 25.83 -6.36
CA GLU A 197 -16.91 25.72 -6.94
C GLU A 197 -17.06 24.54 -7.89
N GLU A 198 -18.19 23.83 -7.75
CA GLU A 198 -18.36 22.52 -8.36
C GLU A 198 -18.89 22.54 -9.81
N TYR A 199 -19.89 23.37 -10.15
CA TYR A 199 -20.70 23.20 -11.35
C TYR A 199 -19.87 23.23 -12.64
N GLY A 200 -19.11 24.30 -12.81
CA GLY A 200 -18.19 24.47 -13.94
C GLY A 200 -16.81 24.74 -13.34
N PRO A 201 -16.00 23.70 -13.13
CA PRO A 201 -15.01 23.61 -12.05
C PRO A 201 -14.18 24.89 -11.96
N SER A 202 -14.41 25.66 -10.90
CA SER A 202 -13.99 27.06 -10.84
C SER A 202 -13.58 27.53 -9.45
N LEU A 203 -12.98 28.72 -9.42
CA LEU A 203 -12.63 29.45 -8.20
C LEU A 203 -13.30 30.82 -8.22
N LEU A 204 -13.92 31.26 -7.13
CA LEU A 204 -14.50 32.60 -7.02
C LEU A 204 -13.64 33.48 -6.11
N HIS A 205 -13.29 34.68 -6.57
CA HIS A 205 -12.79 35.76 -5.71
C HIS A 205 -13.98 36.58 -5.22
N VAL A 206 -14.09 36.75 -3.90
CA VAL A 206 -15.26 37.33 -3.24
C VAL A 206 -14.83 38.42 -2.27
N ALA A 207 -15.50 39.56 -2.33
CA ALA A 207 -15.29 40.67 -1.40
C ALA A 207 -15.71 40.31 0.03
N ALA A 208 -15.19 41.06 1.01
CA ALA A 208 -15.48 40.87 2.44
C ALA A 208 -16.98 40.94 2.81
N ASP A 209 -17.85 41.45 1.92
CA ASP A 209 -19.30 41.52 2.10
C ASP A 209 -20.09 40.46 1.31
N GLY A 210 -19.41 39.51 0.65
CA GLY A 210 -20.02 38.44 -0.15
C GLY A 210 -20.19 38.77 -1.64
N THR A 211 -19.83 39.96 -2.10
CA THR A 211 -19.92 40.33 -3.52
C THR A 211 -18.87 39.61 -4.36
N VAL A 212 -19.28 38.85 -5.38
CA VAL A 212 -18.34 38.17 -6.30
C VAL A 212 -17.61 39.21 -7.17
N ILE A 213 -16.28 39.16 -7.13
CA ILE A 213 -15.37 40.01 -7.90
C ILE A 213 -15.12 39.36 -9.28
N GLU A 214 -14.68 38.10 -9.28
CA GLU A 214 -14.54 37.26 -10.47
C GLU A 214 -14.71 35.77 -10.20
N ARG A 215 -14.98 34.98 -11.25
CA ARG A 215 -15.01 33.51 -11.27
C ARG A 215 -14.04 32.99 -12.32
N LEU A 216 -12.99 32.30 -11.88
CA LEU A 216 -11.94 31.70 -12.71
C LEU A 216 -12.37 30.32 -13.21
N VAL A 217 -12.49 30.15 -14.53
CA VAL A 217 -13.15 29.00 -15.17
C VAL A 217 -12.32 28.45 -16.34
N THR A 218 -12.75 27.34 -16.95
CA THR A 218 -12.25 26.90 -18.26
C THR A 218 -12.81 27.77 -19.40
N PRO A 219 -12.17 27.82 -20.58
CA PRO A 219 -12.71 28.50 -21.77
C PRO A 219 -14.13 28.06 -22.18
N SER A 220 -14.45 26.78 -22.08
CA SER A 220 -15.81 26.26 -22.35
C SER A 220 -16.84 26.75 -21.34
N VAL A 221 -16.52 26.72 -20.04
CA VAL A 221 -17.40 27.22 -18.96
C VAL A 221 -17.58 28.74 -19.07
N ALA A 222 -16.53 29.50 -19.37
CA ALA A 222 -16.62 30.95 -19.62
C ALA A 222 -17.61 31.29 -20.75
N SER A 223 -17.68 30.45 -21.77
CA SER A 223 -18.59 30.63 -22.91
C SER A 223 -20.05 30.34 -22.56
N ALA A 224 -20.30 29.48 -21.55
CA ALA A 224 -21.64 29.13 -21.07
C ALA A 224 -22.15 30.11 -20.00
N LEU A 225 -21.26 30.64 -19.16
CA LEU A 225 -21.56 31.63 -18.11
C LEU A 225 -21.50 33.09 -18.63
N ALA A 226 -21.67 33.31 -19.93
CA ALA A 226 -21.57 34.64 -20.54
C ALA A 226 -22.66 35.64 -20.09
N ASP A 227 -23.79 35.14 -19.60
CA ASP A 227 -24.88 35.93 -18.99
C ASP A 227 -24.75 36.06 -17.45
N ALA A 228 -23.65 35.59 -16.85
CA ALA A 228 -23.40 35.73 -15.42
C ALA A 228 -23.16 37.20 -15.03
N ASN A 229 -23.65 37.58 -13.85
CA ASN A 229 -23.72 38.98 -13.43
C ASN A 229 -22.49 39.43 -12.61
N TYR A 230 -21.36 38.74 -12.78
CA TYR A 230 -20.02 39.03 -12.22
C TYR A 230 -18.94 38.80 -13.31
N THR A 231 -17.67 39.12 -13.03
CA THR A 231 -16.58 38.87 -13.99
C THR A 231 -16.36 37.36 -14.16
N VAL A 232 -16.26 36.85 -15.39
CA VAL A 232 -15.93 35.44 -15.67
C VAL A 232 -14.66 35.38 -16.50
N THR A 233 -13.63 34.73 -15.97
CA THR A 233 -12.26 34.77 -16.49
C THR A 233 -11.80 33.37 -16.89
N PRO A 234 -11.52 33.10 -18.19
CA PRO A 234 -11.07 31.79 -18.66
C PRO A 234 -9.58 31.56 -18.33
N ALA A 235 -9.29 31.24 -17.06
CA ALA A 235 -7.95 31.08 -16.51
C ALA A 235 -7.51 29.63 -16.29
N LEU A 236 -8.45 28.67 -16.25
CA LEU A 236 -8.15 27.26 -15.95
C LEU A 236 -7.99 26.41 -17.24
N PRO A 237 -7.18 25.34 -17.23
CA PRO A 237 -6.94 24.54 -18.42
C PRO A 237 -8.20 23.80 -18.88
N GLU A 238 -8.46 23.76 -20.19
CA GLU A 238 -9.70 23.20 -20.74
C GLU A 238 -9.92 21.71 -20.39
N VAL A 239 -8.86 20.95 -20.08
CA VAL A 239 -8.99 19.55 -19.63
C VAL A 239 -9.88 19.42 -18.38
N TYR A 240 -9.96 20.45 -17.52
CA TYR A 240 -10.80 20.44 -16.32
C TYR A 240 -12.31 20.39 -16.63
N SER A 241 -12.74 20.76 -17.85
CA SER A 241 -14.14 20.55 -18.29
C SER A 241 -14.50 19.07 -18.44
N LYS A 242 -13.51 18.16 -18.38
CA LYS A 242 -13.67 16.71 -18.27
C LYS A 242 -13.97 16.23 -16.84
N ARG A 243 -14.29 17.11 -15.88
CA ARG A 243 -14.80 16.64 -14.58
C ARG A 243 -15.96 15.68 -14.76
N LYS A 244 -16.14 14.72 -13.85
CA LYS A 244 -17.41 14.00 -13.76
C LYS A 244 -18.46 14.96 -13.16
N LEU A 245 -19.71 14.86 -13.62
CA LEU A 245 -20.84 15.58 -13.00
C LEU A 245 -20.96 15.19 -11.53
N ASN A 246 -21.03 16.20 -10.67
CA ASN A 246 -20.90 16.10 -9.22
C ASN A 246 -19.60 15.42 -8.76
N ARG A 247 -18.47 15.87 -9.38
CA ARG A 247 -17.05 15.71 -9.00
C ARG A 247 -16.20 16.95 -9.38
N GLY A 248 -16.44 18.13 -8.81
CA GLY A 248 -15.77 19.39 -9.20
C GLY A 248 -14.41 19.70 -8.55
N ILE A 249 -14.05 21.00 -8.50
CA ILE A 249 -13.00 21.47 -7.57
C ILE A 249 -13.63 21.51 -6.20
N GLU A 250 -13.12 20.68 -5.29
CA GLU A 250 -13.71 20.55 -3.95
C GLU A 250 -12.89 21.27 -2.89
N SER A 251 -11.57 21.25 -3.05
CA SER A 251 -10.63 21.58 -1.97
C SER A 251 -9.79 22.82 -2.30
N LEU A 252 -9.48 23.64 -1.29
CA LEU A 252 -8.82 24.92 -1.49
C LEU A 252 -7.90 25.31 -0.32
N ALA A 253 -6.61 25.49 -0.61
CA ALA A 253 -5.62 25.92 0.37
C ALA A 253 -4.90 27.22 -0.04
N LEU A 254 -4.58 28.05 0.94
CA LEU A 254 -3.86 29.33 0.79
C LEU A 254 -2.49 29.21 1.45
N SER A 255 -1.40 29.58 0.74
CA SER A 255 -0.06 29.52 1.33
C SER A 255 0.04 30.43 2.58
N PRO A 256 0.84 30.07 3.60
CA PRO A 256 1.03 30.91 4.79
C PRO A 256 1.66 32.29 4.55
N ALA A 257 2.03 32.62 3.30
CA ALA A 257 2.57 33.90 2.85
C ALA A 257 1.61 34.68 1.91
N GLU A 258 0.44 34.12 1.57
CA GLU A 258 -0.53 34.65 0.60
C GLU A 258 0.04 34.88 -0.82
N ASP A 259 1.04 34.09 -1.19
CA ASP A 259 1.73 34.10 -2.49
C ASP A 259 1.36 32.93 -3.42
N ALA A 260 0.62 31.93 -2.93
CA ALA A 260 0.07 30.84 -3.75
C ALA A 260 -1.30 30.37 -3.25
N LEU A 261 -2.14 29.95 -4.20
CA LEU A 261 -3.43 29.29 -3.99
C LEU A 261 -3.36 27.89 -4.60
N TYR A 262 -3.76 26.88 -3.83
CA TYR A 262 -3.76 25.48 -4.26
C TYR A 262 -5.20 24.99 -4.34
N PHE A 263 -5.55 24.24 -5.38
CA PHE A 263 -6.84 23.54 -5.46
C PHE A 263 -6.68 22.10 -5.93
N ALA A 264 -7.57 21.20 -5.53
CA ALA A 264 -7.62 19.85 -6.07
C ALA A 264 -9.06 19.42 -6.41
N MET A 265 -9.17 18.59 -7.45
CA MET A 265 -10.44 17.98 -7.87
C MET A 265 -10.92 16.95 -6.84
N GLN A 266 -12.23 16.82 -6.65
CA GLN A 266 -12.80 15.78 -5.77
C GLN A 266 -12.34 14.36 -6.19
N SER A 267 -12.13 14.14 -7.48
CA SER A 267 -11.83 12.83 -8.07
C SER A 267 -11.08 12.97 -9.40
N PRO A 268 -10.59 11.86 -10.00
CA PRO A 268 -10.02 11.86 -11.34
C PRO A 268 -11.00 12.42 -12.39
N LEU A 269 -10.47 12.86 -13.54
CA LEU A 269 -11.30 13.36 -14.63
C LEU A 269 -11.94 12.21 -15.43
N ALA A 270 -13.11 12.46 -16.02
CA ALA A 270 -13.73 11.61 -17.03
C ALA A 270 -13.06 11.83 -18.40
N ASN A 271 -11.75 11.55 -18.45
CA ASN A 271 -10.87 11.87 -19.57
C ASN A 271 -10.11 10.60 -20.03
N PRO A 272 -10.34 10.09 -21.25
CA PRO A 272 -11.28 10.59 -22.26
C PRO A 272 -12.76 10.35 -21.94
N ASP A 273 -13.07 9.46 -20.98
CA ASP A 273 -14.41 8.94 -20.71
C ASP A 273 -14.71 8.62 -19.23
N THR A 274 -15.94 8.17 -18.95
CA THR A 274 -16.43 7.84 -17.59
C THR A 274 -15.84 6.55 -17.01
N GLU A 275 -15.37 5.61 -17.83
CA GLU A 275 -14.76 4.37 -17.31
C GLU A 275 -13.32 4.64 -16.83
N SER A 276 -12.62 5.54 -17.52
CA SER A 276 -11.33 6.09 -17.09
C SER A 276 -11.46 6.75 -15.70
N TYR A 277 -12.46 7.61 -15.49
CA TYR A 277 -12.80 8.15 -14.15
C TYR A 277 -13.07 7.06 -13.10
N LYS A 278 -13.81 6.00 -13.46
CA LYS A 278 -14.23 4.95 -12.52
C LYS A 278 -13.08 4.12 -11.96
N ALA A 279 -12.05 3.90 -12.78
CA ALA A 279 -10.91 3.01 -12.48
C ALA A 279 -9.65 3.76 -12.02
N SER A 280 -9.51 5.05 -12.37
CA SER A 280 -8.30 5.80 -12.04
C SER A 280 -8.13 6.06 -10.54
N ARG A 281 -6.86 6.24 -10.15
CA ARG A 281 -6.46 6.77 -8.83
C ARG A 281 -5.86 8.19 -8.94
N HIS A 282 -5.73 8.76 -10.14
CA HIS A 282 -4.99 10.00 -10.39
C HIS A 282 -5.87 11.26 -10.25
N VAL A 283 -5.74 11.94 -9.10
CA VAL A 283 -6.32 13.26 -8.82
C VAL A 283 -5.29 14.34 -9.16
N ARG A 284 -5.76 15.50 -9.63
CA ARG A 284 -4.92 16.64 -10.00
C ARG A 284 -4.94 17.70 -8.89
N VAL A 285 -3.76 18.13 -8.47
CA VAL A 285 -3.53 19.24 -7.54
C VAL A 285 -2.86 20.38 -8.32
N MET A 286 -3.48 21.55 -8.34
CA MET A 286 -3.02 22.73 -9.07
C MET A 286 -2.43 23.75 -8.10
N LYS A 287 -1.33 24.41 -8.49
CA LYS A 287 -0.76 25.59 -7.84
C LYS A 287 -0.92 26.82 -8.73
N LEU A 288 -1.57 27.86 -8.20
CA LEU A 288 -1.73 29.17 -8.81
C LEU A 288 -0.91 30.20 -8.03
N GLY A 289 -0.15 31.05 -8.71
CA GLY A 289 0.59 32.14 -8.07
C GLY A 289 -0.34 33.30 -7.72
N LEU A 290 -0.25 33.85 -6.51
CA LEU A 290 -1.00 35.02 -6.05
C LEU A 290 -0.11 36.28 -6.00
N THR A 291 -0.71 37.45 -6.18
CA THR A 291 -0.08 38.73 -5.86
C THR A 291 -1.16 39.73 -5.47
N ALA A 292 -1.10 40.23 -4.23
CA ALA A 292 -2.10 41.15 -3.67
C ALA A 292 -3.55 40.65 -3.83
N GLY A 293 -3.78 39.39 -3.48
CA GLY A 293 -5.10 38.73 -3.53
C GLY A 293 -5.51 38.18 -4.89
N SER A 294 -5.00 38.70 -6.01
CA SER A 294 -5.33 38.23 -7.37
C SER A 294 -4.42 37.09 -7.85
N VAL A 295 -4.99 36.16 -8.62
CA VAL A 295 -4.23 35.11 -9.33
C VAL A 295 -3.45 35.72 -10.49
N THR A 296 -2.18 35.36 -10.60
CA THR A 296 -1.24 35.83 -11.63
C THR A 296 -1.01 34.82 -12.76
N GLY A 297 -1.25 33.54 -12.49
CA GLY A 297 -1.11 32.44 -13.45
C GLY A 297 -1.01 31.09 -12.77
N ILE A 298 -0.87 30.03 -13.58
CA ILE A 298 -0.57 28.68 -13.11
C ILE A 298 0.94 28.55 -12.92
N GLU A 299 1.36 28.02 -11.77
CA GLU A 299 2.77 27.72 -11.47
C GLU A 299 3.07 26.22 -11.59
N GLY A 300 2.09 25.36 -11.30
CA GLY A 300 2.28 23.92 -11.44
C GLY A 300 1.01 23.09 -11.32
N GLU A 301 1.09 21.87 -11.83
CA GLU A 301 0.05 20.85 -11.76
C GLU A 301 0.73 19.55 -11.36
N TYR A 302 0.19 18.85 -10.37
CA TYR A 302 0.79 17.69 -9.73
C TYR A 302 -0.24 16.56 -9.62
N VAL A 303 0.23 15.32 -9.59
CA VAL A 303 -0.65 14.15 -9.51
C VAL A 303 -0.62 13.57 -8.09
N TYR A 304 -1.78 13.57 -7.44
CA TYR A 304 -2.03 12.87 -6.18
C TYR A 304 -2.67 11.52 -6.48
N VAL A 305 -2.26 10.47 -5.75
CA VAL A 305 -2.77 9.10 -5.94
C VAL A 305 -3.69 8.74 -4.79
N LEU A 306 -4.97 8.50 -5.09
CA LEU A 306 -5.94 7.96 -4.13
C LEU A 306 -5.51 6.57 -3.63
N ASP A 307 -5.85 6.25 -2.39
CA ASP A 307 -5.79 4.89 -1.88
C ASP A 307 -6.82 3.98 -2.59
N THR A 308 -6.64 2.66 -2.47
CA THR A 308 -7.66 1.70 -2.88
C THR A 308 -8.78 1.62 -1.82
N PRO A 309 -10.04 1.38 -2.21
CA PRO A 309 -11.16 1.36 -1.26
C PRO A 309 -11.05 0.29 -0.16
N HIS A 310 -10.22 -0.75 -0.35
CA HIS A 310 -9.92 -1.77 0.66
C HIS A 310 -9.35 -1.16 1.95
N THR A 311 -8.54 -0.11 1.82
CA THR A 311 -7.89 0.58 2.95
C THR A 311 -8.84 1.49 3.77
N PHE A 312 -10.13 1.54 3.42
CA PHE A 312 -11.19 2.30 4.11
C PHE A 312 -12.19 1.38 4.82
N ALA A 313 -11.95 0.06 4.86
CA ALA A 313 -12.81 -0.90 5.54
C ALA A 313 -12.01 -2.08 6.09
N ASN A 314 -12.55 -2.74 7.11
CA ASN A 314 -12.08 -4.03 7.59
C ASN A 314 -13.20 -5.06 7.40
N VAL A 315 -13.09 -5.84 6.32
CA VAL A 315 -14.10 -6.82 5.88
C VAL A 315 -14.35 -7.90 6.95
N ALA A 316 -13.30 -8.39 7.61
CA ALA A 316 -13.40 -9.44 8.63
C ALA A 316 -14.21 -8.99 9.86
N SER A 317 -14.07 -7.72 10.26
CA SER A 317 -14.82 -7.11 11.37
C SER A 317 -16.19 -6.52 10.97
N GLY A 318 -16.42 -6.31 9.67
CA GLY A 318 -17.59 -5.58 9.16
C GLY A 318 -17.56 -4.07 9.41
N GLN A 319 -16.38 -3.47 9.62
CA GLN A 319 -16.22 -2.05 9.95
C GLN A 319 -15.76 -1.18 8.76
N GLY A 320 -16.05 0.12 8.83
CA GLY A 320 -15.67 1.11 7.84
C GLY A 320 -16.57 1.13 6.61
N ASP A 321 -16.08 1.73 5.51
CA ASP A 321 -16.85 1.91 4.28
C ASP A 321 -17.03 0.60 3.52
N LEU A 322 -18.06 -0.16 3.93
CA LEU A 322 -18.59 -1.33 3.23
C LEU A 322 -19.91 -1.00 2.53
N LYS A 323 -20.31 -1.84 1.58
CA LYS A 323 -21.65 -1.89 1.02
C LYS A 323 -22.07 -3.34 0.88
N ASP A 324 -23.20 -3.70 1.48
CA ASP A 324 -23.76 -5.06 1.44
C ASP A 324 -22.76 -6.15 1.90
N GLY A 325 -21.81 -5.78 2.77
CA GLY A 325 -20.71 -6.63 3.26
C GLY A 325 -19.43 -6.58 2.43
N ALA A 326 -19.46 -6.02 1.21
CA ALA A 326 -18.31 -5.92 0.32
C ALA A 326 -17.64 -4.54 0.36
N VAL A 327 -16.39 -4.48 -0.11
CA VAL A 327 -15.63 -3.22 -0.27
C VAL A 327 -16.23 -2.35 -1.37
N ARG A 328 -16.11 -1.02 -1.22
CA ARG A 328 -16.61 -0.05 -2.21
C ARG A 328 -15.79 -0.05 -3.50
N LYS A 329 -16.32 0.60 -4.54
CA LYS A 329 -15.62 0.84 -5.82
C LYS A 329 -14.61 1.98 -5.68
N GLN A 330 -13.59 2.02 -6.55
CA GLN A 330 -12.55 3.07 -6.54
C GLN A 330 -13.12 4.50 -6.68
N SER A 331 -14.18 4.69 -7.49
CA SER A 331 -14.86 5.99 -7.68
C SER A 331 -15.86 6.39 -6.57
N ASP A 332 -15.84 5.69 -5.44
CA ASP A 332 -16.38 6.21 -4.17
C ASP A 332 -15.28 6.86 -3.31
N VAL A 333 -13.99 6.58 -3.55
CA VAL A 333 -12.85 7.24 -2.87
C VAL A 333 -12.62 8.63 -3.48
N LYS A 334 -12.44 9.64 -2.63
CA LYS A 334 -12.26 11.04 -3.06
C LYS A 334 -11.44 11.90 -2.11
N VAL A 335 -10.87 12.97 -2.64
CA VAL A 335 -10.40 14.14 -1.88
C VAL A 335 -11.60 15.01 -1.54
N SER A 336 -11.66 15.60 -0.34
CA SER A 336 -12.76 16.52 0.03
C SER A 336 -12.39 17.83 0.73
N GLU A 337 -11.17 18.02 1.20
CA GLU A 337 -10.64 19.35 1.54
C GLU A 337 -9.11 19.26 1.63
N MET A 338 -8.42 20.40 1.61
CA MET A 338 -7.01 20.44 2.00
C MET A 338 -6.62 21.78 2.62
N ILE A 339 -5.60 21.76 3.47
CA ILE A 339 -4.98 22.96 4.06
C ILE A 339 -3.51 23.04 3.68
N ALA A 340 -2.94 24.25 3.61
CA ALA A 340 -1.50 24.44 3.51
C ALA A 340 -0.90 24.69 4.89
N ILE A 341 0.14 23.93 5.24
CA ILE A 341 0.84 24.02 6.53
C ILE A 341 2.22 24.69 6.42
N ASP A 342 2.76 24.76 5.19
CA ASP A 342 3.99 25.46 4.82
C ASP A 342 3.87 25.87 3.33
N SER A 343 4.89 26.53 2.76
CA SER A 343 4.99 26.65 1.30
C SER A 343 5.06 25.26 0.66
N ASP A 344 4.18 24.99 -0.31
CA ASP A 344 4.11 23.74 -1.08
C ASP A 344 3.91 22.44 -0.25
N LYS A 345 3.57 22.55 1.04
CA LYS A 345 3.20 21.41 1.90
C LYS A 345 1.76 21.49 2.33
N LEU A 346 1.01 20.44 1.99
CA LEU A 346 -0.44 20.38 2.14
C LEU A 346 -0.83 19.19 3.03
N VAL A 347 -1.96 19.30 3.73
CA VAL A 347 -2.65 18.17 4.36
C VAL A 347 -3.96 17.97 3.61
N VAL A 348 -4.11 16.83 2.95
CA VAL A 348 -5.25 16.46 2.10
C VAL A 348 -6.16 15.52 2.88
N LEU A 349 -7.47 15.84 2.91
CA LEU A 349 -8.50 14.97 3.44
C LEU A 349 -8.99 14.03 2.34
N GLU A 350 -8.83 12.73 2.56
CA GLU A 350 -9.24 11.66 1.64
C GLU A 350 -10.21 10.71 2.35
N ARG A 351 -11.34 10.37 1.72
CA ARG A 351 -12.44 9.62 2.35
C ARG A 351 -13.25 8.80 1.34
N ILE A 352 -14.18 8.01 1.88
CA ILE A 352 -15.38 7.57 1.14
C ILE A 352 -16.63 8.20 1.77
N SER A 353 -17.10 7.68 2.92
CA SER A 353 -18.29 8.21 3.60
C SER A 353 -18.24 8.10 5.12
N GLU A 354 -17.69 7.00 5.67
CA GLU A 354 -17.56 6.76 7.11
C GLU A 354 -16.10 6.90 7.57
N VAL A 355 -15.15 6.43 6.77
CA VAL A 355 -13.72 6.54 7.04
C VAL A 355 -13.14 7.76 6.34
N THR A 356 -12.50 8.59 7.14
CA THR A 356 -11.74 9.78 6.76
C THR A 356 -10.28 9.58 7.13
N LYS A 357 -9.40 9.93 6.21
CA LYS A 357 -7.95 9.94 6.38
C LYS A 357 -7.40 11.32 6.09
N LEU A 358 -6.30 11.67 6.74
CA LEU A 358 -5.51 12.85 6.42
C LEU A 358 -4.13 12.42 5.93
N TYR A 359 -3.68 12.98 4.81
CA TYR A 359 -2.36 12.75 4.23
C TYR A 359 -1.58 14.05 4.14
N ALA A 360 -0.38 14.07 4.71
CA ALA A 360 0.59 15.12 4.46
C ALA A 360 1.31 14.87 3.13
N ILE A 361 1.46 15.90 2.30
CA ILE A 361 2.21 15.88 1.04
C ILE A 361 3.14 17.10 0.94
N ASP A 362 4.24 16.94 0.21
CA ASP A 362 5.12 18.02 -0.24
C ASP A 362 5.16 17.99 -1.78
N LEU A 363 4.78 19.08 -2.44
CA LEU A 363 4.69 19.10 -3.91
C LEU A 363 6.06 18.94 -4.59
N ALA A 364 7.17 19.22 -3.89
CA ALA A 364 8.53 19.01 -4.41
C ALA A 364 8.94 17.52 -4.51
N SER A 365 8.14 16.60 -3.95
CA SER A 365 8.34 15.15 -4.09
C SER A 365 7.85 14.59 -5.43
N GLY A 366 6.93 15.29 -6.11
CA GLY A 366 6.32 14.88 -7.38
C GLY A 366 6.78 15.72 -8.57
N ASP A 367 6.54 15.22 -9.78
CA ASP A 367 6.81 16.00 -11.00
C ASP A 367 5.69 17.00 -11.26
N ASN A 368 6.05 18.28 -11.42
CA ASN A 368 5.15 19.26 -12.03
C ASN A 368 4.89 18.84 -13.49
N ILE A 369 3.63 18.52 -13.83
CA ILE A 369 3.18 18.12 -15.16
C ILE A 369 2.56 19.27 -15.98
N HIS A 370 2.46 20.48 -15.42
CA HIS A 370 1.85 21.61 -16.11
C HIS A 370 2.55 21.89 -17.46
N GLY A 371 1.76 21.99 -18.53
CA GLY A 371 2.26 22.24 -19.87
C GLY A 371 2.97 21.05 -20.55
N LYS A 372 3.02 19.87 -19.91
CA LYS A 372 3.41 18.61 -20.57
C LYS A 372 2.19 18.00 -21.29
N ASP A 373 2.42 17.20 -22.33
CA ASP A 373 1.32 16.60 -23.12
C ASP A 373 0.38 15.72 -22.26
N ILE A 374 0.93 14.96 -21.31
CA ILE A 374 0.18 14.14 -20.33
C ILE A 374 -0.81 14.95 -19.48
N SER A 375 -0.56 16.24 -19.24
CA SER A 375 -1.50 17.10 -18.49
C SER A 375 -2.78 17.35 -19.29
N THR A 376 -2.74 17.41 -20.62
CA THR A 376 -3.88 17.88 -21.44
C THR A 376 -4.39 16.90 -22.50
N GLY A 377 -3.66 15.83 -22.79
CA GLY A 377 -3.97 14.86 -23.85
C GLY A 377 -3.53 13.44 -23.54
N ALA A 378 -3.42 12.63 -24.60
CA ALA A 378 -3.00 11.23 -24.52
C ALA A 378 -1.58 11.06 -25.09
N VAL A 379 -0.73 10.28 -24.41
CA VAL A 379 0.70 10.10 -24.75
C VAL A 379 1.09 8.63 -24.88
N GLU A 380 2.18 8.37 -25.61
CA GLU A 380 2.82 7.05 -25.66
C GLU A 380 3.40 6.68 -24.28
N ASN A 381 3.38 5.40 -23.95
CA ASN A 381 3.64 4.84 -22.62
C ASN A 381 4.18 3.41 -22.75
N GLN A 382 4.69 2.82 -21.66
CA GLN A 382 5.20 1.44 -21.68
C GLN A 382 4.11 0.36 -21.53
N GLU A 383 2.92 0.73 -21.07
CA GLU A 383 1.82 -0.19 -20.72
C GLU A 383 1.04 -0.64 -21.95
N SER A 384 0.93 0.22 -22.98
CA SER A 384 0.04 0.03 -24.12
C SER A 384 0.59 0.59 -25.43
N THR A 385 0.28 -0.13 -26.52
CA THR A 385 0.47 0.33 -27.91
C THR A 385 -0.43 1.51 -28.32
N GLN A 386 -1.40 1.88 -27.48
CA GLN A 386 -2.24 3.05 -27.67
C GLN A 386 -1.80 4.19 -26.75
N THR A 387 -1.98 5.43 -27.21
CA THR A 387 -1.76 6.59 -26.36
C THR A 387 -2.82 6.64 -25.24
N LYS A 388 -2.38 6.96 -24.01
CA LYS A 388 -3.21 6.97 -22.79
C LYS A 388 -3.24 8.39 -22.21
N THR A 389 -4.39 8.80 -21.68
CA THR A 389 -4.50 10.00 -20.84
C THR A 389 -3.94 9.74 -19.43
N LEU A 390 -3.67 10.79 -18.66
CA LEU A 390 -3.25 10.69 -17.25
C LEU A 390 -4.14 9.73 -16.44
N GLU A 391 -5.45 9.81 -16.66
CA GLU A 391 -6.44 9.05 -15.90
C GLU A 391 -6.47 7.56 -16.30
N GLN A 392 -5.89 7.18 -17.45
CA GLN A 392 -5.81 5.81 -17.95
C GLN A 392 -4.46 5.11 -17.71
N VAL A 393 -3.43 5.86 -17.30
CA VAL A 393 -2.08 5.33 -17.00
C VAL A 393 -2.10 4.56 -15.68
N TYR A 394 -1.45 3.40 -15.62
CA TYR A 394 -1.34 2.59 -14.40
C TYR A 394 -0.22 3.08 -13.46
N ASP A 395 0.92 3.50 -14.00
CA ASP A 395 2.08 4.04 -13.27
C ASP A 395 2.68 5.22 -14.03
N LEU A 396 2.71 6.41 -13.40
CA LEU A 396 3.15 7.65 -14.03
C LEU A 396 4.59 7.64 -14.58
N VAL A 397 5.44 6.74 -14.10
CA VAL A 397 6.81 6.62 -14.63
C VAL A 397 6.81 6.02 -16.04
N SER A 398 5.77 5.29 -16.44
CA SER A 398 5.59 4.81 -17.82
C SER A 398 5.45 5.94 -18.85
N VAL A 399 5.08 7.14 -18.38
CA VAL A 399 4.97 8.40 -19.13
C VAL A 399 5.99 9.48 -18.69
N GLY A 400 7.00 9.10 -17.91
CA GLY A 400 8.09 10.01 -17.50
C GLY A 400 7.69 11.08 -16.47
N ALA A 401 6.76 10.76 -15.56
CA ALA A 401 6.37 11.60 -14.45
C ALA A 401 6.34 10.81 -13.12
N LYS A 402 6.26 11.52 -11.99
CA LYS A 402 6.10 10.95 -10.65
C LYS A 402 4.92 11.61 -9.93
N PRO A 403 4.14 10.85 -9.14
CA PRO A 403 3.14 11.43 -8.25
C PRO A 403 3.82 12.17 -7.09
N VAL A 404 3.07 13.01 -6.38
CA VAL A 404 3.51 13.48 -5.07
C VAL A 404 3.50 12.31 -4.09
N GLN A 405 4.54 12.20 -3.28
CA GLN A 405 4.61 11.24 -2.18
C GLN A 405 3.67 11.70 -1.06
N LYS A 406 2.93 10.75 -0.46
CA LYS A 406 1.96 11.04 0.61
C LYS A 406 2.25 10.24 1.87
N GLN A 407 2.24 10.93 3.01
CA GLN A 407 2.40 10.38 4.35
C GLN A 407 1.04 10.38 5.03
N LEU A 408 0.52 9.20 5.38
CA LEU A 408 -0.68 9.13 6.24
C LEU A 408 -0.34 9.73 7.62
N VAL A 409 -1.16 10.69 8.07
CA VAL A 409 -1.01 11.34 9.39
C VAL A 409 -2.19 11.06 10.34
N PHE A 410 -3.37 10.73 9.81
CA PHE A 410 -4.53 10.31 10.59
C PHE A 410 -5.42 9.34 9.78
N ASN A 411 -6.03 8.36 10.44
CA ASN A 411 -7.02 7.44 9.86
C ASN A 411 -8.12 7.14 10.89
N SER A 412 -9.38 7.50 10.61
CA SER A 412 -10.48 7.27 11.55
C SER A 412 -10.88 5.80 11.72
N LEU A 413 -10.50 4.91 10.79
CA LEU A 413 -10.77 3.47 10.91
C LEU A 413 -10.00 2.81 12.07
N THR A 414 -8.84 3.37 12.44
CA THR A 414 -7.97 2.86 13.51
C THR A 414 -7.76 3.85 14.66
N SER A 415 -8.40 5.03 14.59
CA SER A 415 -8.36 6.05 15.64
C SER A 415 -9.31 5.72 16.78
N SER A 416 -8.99 6.17 17.99
CA SER A 416 -9.94 6.22 19.10
C SER A 416 -10.95 7.36 18.98
N HIS A 417 -10.71 8.33 18.09
CA HIS A 417 -11.64 9.41 17.78
C HIS A 417 -12.67 8.95 16.74
N GLN A 418 -13.92 8.85 17.16
CA GLN A 418 -15.05 8.66 16.24
C GLN A 418 -15.30 9.96 15.47
N LEU A 419 -15.76 9.84 14.22
CA LEU A 419 -16.14 10.98 13.38
C LEU A 419 -17.57 10.80 12.86
N PRO A 420 -18.29 11.90 12.59
CA PRO A 420 -19.50 11.85 11.78
C PRO A 420 -19.20 11.31 10.38
N LYS A 421 -20.24 10.86 9.68
CA LYS A 421 -20.14 10.58 8.24
C LYS A 421 -19.97 11.90 7.49
N LYS A 422 -19.44 11.83 6.27
CA LYS A 422 -19.24 13.00 5.39
C LYS A 422 -18.39 14.14 5.97
N VAL A 423 -17.29 13.81 6.65
CA VAL A 423 -16.29 14.84 6.99
C VAL A 423 -15.74 15.47 5.72
N GLU A 424 -15.87 16.79 5.64
CA GLU A 424 -15.59 17.61 4.45
C GLU A 424 -14.71 18.78 4.88
N GLY A 425 -15.22 19.71 5.69
CA GLY A 425 -14.45 20.85 6.20
C GLY A 425 -13.27 20.49 7.10
N LEU A 426 -12.12 21.11 6.82
CA LEU A 426 -10.83 20.91 7.49
C LEU A 426 -10.19 22.27 7.86
N ALA A 427 -9.99 22.58 9.15
CA ALA A 427 -9.37 23.85 9.55
C ALA A 427 -8.26 23.67 10.61
N LEU A 428 -7.07 24.21 10.35
CA LEU A 428 -5.97 24.27 11.33
C LEU A 428 -6.17 25.46 12.28
N LEU A 429 -6.66 25.19 13.48
CA LEU A 429 -7.06 26.21 14.47
C LEU A 429 -5.87 26.89 15.16
N ASP A 430 -4.78 26.15 15.39
CA ASP A 430 -3.50 26.66 15.89
C ASP A 430 -2.35 25.72 15.47
N GLU A 431 -1.14 25.91 16.02
CA GLU A 431 0.03 25.05 15.73
C GLU A 431 -0.14 23.58 16.16
N SER A 432 -1.26 23.23 16.82
CA SER A 432 -1.51 21.92 17.42
C SER A 432 -2.91 21.34 17.21
N HIS A 433 -3.94 22.16 17.02
CA HIS A 433 -5.34 21.73 16.89
C HIS A 433 -5.88 21.85 15.47
N LEU A 434 -6.61 20.82 15.04
CA LEU A 434 -7.24 20.75 13.73
C LEU A 434 -8.71 20.35 13.89
N ALA A 435 -9.61 21.13 13.30
CA ALA A 435 -11.05 20.87 13.28
C ALA A 435 -11.43 20.08 12.02
N LEU A 436 -12.22 19.03 12.22
CA LEU A 436 -12.90 18.22 11.21
C LEU A 436 -14.41 18.45 11.33
N ILE A 437 -15.08 18.71 10.22
CA ILE A 437 -16.50 19.08 10.17
C ILE A 437 -17.21 18.23 9.13
N ASN A 438 -18.39 17.68 9.43
CA ASN A 438 -19.24 17.09 8.38
C ASN A 438 -20.16 18.12 7.73
N ASP A 439 -20.37 17.95 6.41
CA ASP A 439 -21.63 18.42 5.82
C ASP A 439 -22.81 17.66 6.43
N ASN A 440 -23.95 18.36 6.55
CA ASN A 440 -25.18 17.86 7.14
C ASN A 440 -26.31 17.68 6.12
N ASP A 441 -26.08 17.92 4.82
CA ASP A 441 -27.07 17.93 3.74
C ASP A 441 -28.33 18.76 4.08
N PHE A 442 -28.18 19.87 4.80
CA PHE A 442 -29.27 20.73 5.30
C PHE A 442 -30.29 19.98 6.17
N GLY A 443 -29.85 18.88 6.81
CA GLY A 443 -30.68 18.03 7.64
C GLY A 443 -31.71 17.22 6.87
N ILE A 444 -31.58 17.05 5.55
CA ILE A 444 -32.55 16.35 4.69
C ILE A 444 -32.85 14.93 5.19
N ASP A 445 -31.82 14.17 5.56
CA ASP A 445 -31.93 12.83 6.15
C ASP A 445 -31.89 12.83 7.70
N GLY A 446 -31.95 14.02 8.32
CA GLY A 446 -31.96 14.22 9.78
C GLY A 446 -30.59 14.38 10.44
N GLU A 447 -29.52 14.45 9.64
CA GLU A 447 -28.15 14.66 10.12
C GLU A 447 -27.94 16.08 10.72
N THR A 448 -26.86 16.22 11.49
CA THR A 448 -26.48 17.49 12.16
C THR A 448 -24.99 17.77 11.95
N THR A 449 -24.59 19.05 11.96
CA THR A 449 -23.17 19.40 11.88
C THR A 449 -22.50 19.12 13.21
N GLN A 450 -21.51 18.24 13.18
CA GLN A 450 -20.61 17.92 14.27
C GLN A 450 -19.21 18.41 13.90
N ILE A 451 -18.47 18.87 14.89
CA ILE A 451 -17.10 19.38 14.73
C ILE A 451 -16.23 18.62 15.74
N GLN A 452 -15.30 17.81 15.23
CA GLN A 452 -14.29 17.14 16.04
C GLN A 452 -13.00 17.95 15.97
N VAL A 453 -12.50 18.44 17.11
CA VAL A 453 -11.18 19.06 17.20
C VAL A 453 -10.16 18.03 17.68
N LEU A 454 -9.10 17.81 16.90
CA LEU A 454 -8.03 16.83 17.15
C LEU A 454 -6.72 17.53 17.54
N PRO A 455 -6.01 17.07 18.59
CA PRO A 455 -4.65 17.49 18.91
C PRO A 455 -3.64 16.71 18.05
N ILE A 456 -3.20 17.30 16.94
CA ILE A 456 -2.53 16.59 15.83
C ILE A 456 -1.11 17.12 15.50
N ALA A 457 -0.64 18.15 16.22
CA ALA A 457 0.64 18.87 16.04
C ALA A 457 1.83 18.04 15.52
N GLU A 458 2.14 16.94 16.22
CA GLU A 458 3.31 16.09 15.92
C GLU A 458 3.11 15.22 14.68
N GLN A 459 1.86 14.86 14.36
CA GLN A 459 1.50 13.99 13.24
C GLN A 459 1.54 14.76 11.91
N LEU A 460 1.21 16.06 11.90
CA LEU A 460 1.27 16.91 10.71
C LEU A 460 2.69 17.21 10.19
N LYS A 461 3.73 16.70 10.87
CA LYS A 461 5.13 16.86 10.43
C LYS A 461 5.39 15.99 9.21
N VAL A 462 5.40 16.62 8.03
CA VAL A 462 5.78 15.99 6.76
C VAL A 462 7.25 15.57 6.82
N ALA A 463 7.54 14.28 6.65
CA ALA A 463 8.88 13.81 6.34
C ALA A 463 9.29 14.40 4.97
N SER A 464 10.48 14.99 4.88
CA SER A 464 10.83 15.82 3.73
C SER A 464 10.89 15.08 2.38
N GLN A 465 11.25 13.80 2.40
CA GLN A 465 11.25 12.87 1.27
C GLN A 465 11.07 11.43 1.80
N ALA A 466 10.52 10.51 1.01
CA ALA A 466 10.57 9.08 1.31
C ALA A 466 11.99 8.51 1.02
N PRO A 467 12.42 7.42 1.72
CA PRO A 467 13.80 6.94 1.64
C PRO A 467 14.22 6.51 0.23
N GLN A 468 15.38 7.00 -0.22
CA GLN A 468 15.90 6.71 -1.56
C GLN A 468 16.95 5.60 -1.53
N ALA A 469 16.70 4.51 -2.28
CA ALA A 469 17.63 3.38 -2.38
C ALA A 469 18.82 3.69 -3.31
N LYS A 470 20.04 3.48 -2.80
CA LYS A 470 21.31 3.66 -3.52
C LYS A 470 22.17 2.40 -3.38
N LEU A 471 22.46 1.69 -4.47
CA LEU A 471 23.45 0.60 -4.44
C LEU A 471 24.83 1.16 -4.06
N ILE A 472 25.47 0.56 -3.05
CA ILE A 472 26.83 0.94 -2.60
C ILE A 472 27.80 -0.25 -2.53
N GLY A 473 27.31 -1.46 -2.33
CA GLY A 473 28.12 -2.68 -2.24
C GLY A 473 27.58 -3.75 -3.17
N ARG A 474 28.47 -4.51 -3.82
CA ARG A 474 28.12 -5.73 -4.55
C ARG A 474 29.28 -6.73 -4.58
N TYR A 475 28.96 -8.01 -4.52
CA TYR A 475 29.84 -9.15 -4.79
C TYR A 475 29.20 -10.03 -5.85
N ALA A 476 30.00 -10.59 -6.76
CA ALA A 476 29.52 -11.59 -7.73
C ALA A 476 30.39 -12.86 -7.66
N SER A 477 29.77 -14.00 -7.33
CA SER A 477 30.44 -15.30 -7.22
C SER A 477 30.90 -15.87 -8.56
N ASN A 478 30.36 -15.36 -9.67
CA ASN A 478 30.49 -15.92 -11.03
C ASN A 478 29.95 -17.37 -11.13
N LYS A 479 28.92 -17.67 -10.33
CA LYS A 479 28.07 -18.85 -10.41
C LYS A 479 26.67 -18.38 -10.79
N TYR A 480 26.04 -19.10 -11.70
CA TYR A 480 24.70 -18.83 -12.22
C TYR A 480 23.88 -20.11 -12.13
N ASP A 481 22.58 -20.00 -11.81
CA ASP A 481 21.63 -21.13 -11.73
C ASP A 481 22.20 -22.27 -10.86
N ALA A 482 22.44 -21.89 -9.60
CA ALA A 482 23.45 -22.54 -8.77
C ALA A 482 23.30 -22.29 -7.26
N SER A 483 22.26 -21.59 -6.80
CA SER A 483 22.01 -21.38 -5.36
C SER A 483 23.27 -20.95 -4.63
N ALA A 484 23.81 -19.83 -5.12
CA ALA A 484 25.17 -19.37 -4.82
C ALA A 484 25.21 -18.10 -3.96
N ALA A 485 24.05 -17.52 -3.70
CA ALA A 485 23.84 -16.37 -2.83
C ALA A 485 22.38 -16.30 -2.36
N GLU A 486 21.91 -17.33 -1.66
CA GLU A 486 20.53 -17.43 -1.17
C GLU A 486 20.30 -16.54 0.06
N ILE A 487 20.29 -17.13 1.26
CA ILE A 487 20.03 -16.44 2.52
C ILE A 487 21.22 -15.60 2.97
N VAL A 488 20.92 -14.39 3.47
CA VAL A 488 21.92 -13.42 3.93
C VAL A 488 21.73 -13.00 5.39
N ALA A 489 22.82 -12.95 6.15
CA ALA A 489 22.83 -12.46 7.53
C ALA A 489 23.98 -11.48 7.80
N PHE A 490 23.92 -10.75 8.90
CA PHE A 490 24.84 -9.63 9.16
C PHE A 490 25.41 -9.62 10.59
N ASP A 491 26.74 -9.56 10.69
CA ASP A 491 27.48 -9.32 11.93
C ASP A 491 27.87 -7.83 12.02
N LYS A 492 27.15 -7.10 12.86
CA LYS A 492 27.37 -5.68 13.14
C LYS A 492 28.60 -5.33 13.99
N VAL A 493 29.23 -6.32 14.63
CA VAL A 493 30.44 -6.10 15.44
C VAL A 493 31.69 -6.08 14.54
N LYS A 494 31.68 -6.85 13.46
CA LYS A 494 32.75 -6.89 12.44
C LYS A 494 32.37 -6.33 11.09
N GLN A 495 31.12 -5.91 10.89
CA GLN A 495 30.59 -5.39 9.63
C GLN A 495 30.78 -6.41 8.49
N ARG A 496 30.32 -7.65 8.74
CA ARG A 496 30.44 -8.79 7.82
C ARG A 496 29.08 -9.28 7.35
N ILE A 497 28.99 -9.65 6.08
CA ILE A 497 27.84 -10.32 5.49
C ILE A 497 28.16 -11.82 5.42
N PHE A 498 27.24 -12.63 5.93
CA PHE A 498 27.20 -14.07 5.72
C PHE A 498 26.23 -14.36 4.58
N VAL A 499 26.64 -15.22 3.66
CA VAL A 499 25.89 -15.54 2.44
C VAL A 499 25.86 -17.06 2.30
N VAL A 500 24.67 -17.65 2.23
CA VAL A 500 24.53 -19.08 1.92
C VAL A 500 24.91 -19.33 0.47
N ASN A 501 25.61 -20.45 0.26
CA ASN A 501 26.01 -20.92 -1.06
C ASN A 501 25.79 -22.44 -1.08
N ALA A 502 24.56 -22.89 -1.30
CA ALA A 502 24.20 -24.31 -1.31
C ALA A 502 25.04 -25.14 -2.29
N GLN A 503 25.45 -24.61 -3.46
CA GLN A 503 26.39 -25.30 -4.37
C GLN A 503 27.69 -25.74 -3.67
N SER A 504 28.20 -24.96 -2.71
CA SER A 504 29.37 -25.33 -1.91
C SER A 504 29.04 -25.88 -0.52
N GLY A 505 27.75 -25.93 -0.14
CA GLY A 505 27.27 -26.38 1.18
C GLY A 505 27.98 -25.65 2.32
N ALA A 506 28.18 -24.35 2.16
CA ALA A 506 29.06 -23.53 2.99
C ALA A 506 28.59 -22.07 3.03
N ILE A 507 29.09 -21.31 4.01
CA ILE A 507 28.76 -19.89 4.16
C ILE A 507 29.92 -19.02 3.68
N ASP A 508 29.70 -18.22 2.64
CA ASP A 508 30.64 -17.20 2.19
C ASP A 508 30.60 -15.98 3.12
N VAL A 509 31.77 -15.42 3.45
CA VAL A 509 31.92 -14.31 4.41
C VAL A 509 32.50 -13.09 3.69
N LEU A 510 31.65 -12.09 3.45
CA LEU A 510 32.01 -10.83 2.78
C LEU A 510 32.31 -9.72 3.79
N ASP A 511 33.32 -8.91 3.51
CA ASP A 511 33.65 -7.72 4.29
C ASP A 511 32.91 -6.48 3.75
N ALA A 512 32.08 -5.88 4.61
CA ALA A 512 31.37 -4.63 4.36
C ALA A 512 31.93 -3.45 5.18
N SER A 513 32.95 -3.66 6.02
CA SER A 513 33.57 -2.63 6.88
C SER A 513 34.24 -1.49 6.09
N GLY A 514 34.54 -1.73 4.81
CA GLY A 514 35.06 -0.72 3.88
C GLY A 514 33.98 0.14 3.19
N LEU A 515 32.69 -0.15 3.35
CA LEU A 515 31.61 0.68 2.78
C LEU A 515 31.47 2.00 3.54
N THR A 516 31.24 3.09 2.81
CA THR A 516 30.96 4.43 3.36
C THR A 516 29.73 5.04 2.69
N ALA A 517 29.07 6.02 3.33
CA ALA A 517 27.92 6.70 2.73
C ALA A 517 28.27 7.36 1.37
N ASP A 518 29.48 7.91 1.27
CA ASP A 518 30.04 8.53 0.06
C ASP A 518 30.54 7.51 -0.99
N THR A 519 30.29 6.20 -0.84
CA THR A 519 30.70 5.19 -1.83
C THR A 519 30.16 5.56 -3.21
N GLN A 520 31.06 5.57 -4.20
CA GLN A 520 30.78 5.89 -5.60
C GLN A 520 30.67 4.58 -6.40
N VAL A 521 29.73 4.54 -7.34
CA VAL A 521 29.46 3.37 -8.18
C VAL A 521 29.45 3.82 -9.64
N ASP A 522 30.49 3.45 -10.40
CA ASP A 522 30.63 3.82 -11.82
C ASP A 522 29.66 3.03 -12.73
N ASN A 523 29.35 1.78 -12.37
CA ASN A 523 28.33 0.94 -13.01
C ASN A 523 27.72 -0.02 -11.99
N PRO A 524 26.41 0.04 -11.68
CA PRO A 524 25.80 -0.83 -10.68
C PRO A 524 25.62 -2.28 -11.15
N LEU A 525 25.43 -2.52 -12.45
CA LEU A 525 25.22 -3.85 -13.02
C LEU A 525 26.45 -4.76 -12.84
N THR A 526 27.66 -4.20 -13.01
CA THR A 526 28.94 -4.93 -12.88
C THR A 526 29.74 -4.45 -11.68
N LEU A 527 29.08 -4.00 -10.61
CA LEU A 527 29.75 -3.67 -9.36
C LEU A 527 30.26 -4.98 -8.70
N ASN A 528 31.49 -4.96 -8.19
CA ASN A 528 32.10 -6.09 -7.50
C ASN A 528 33.17 -5.56 -6.52
N ASN A 529 32.73 -4.75 -5.55
CA ASN A 529 33.59 -4.01 -4.60
C ASN A 529 33.61 -4.62 -3.18
N LEU A 530 32.68 -5.52 -2.85
CA LEU A 530 32.72 -6.32 -1.63
C LEU A 530 33.76 -7.44 -1.78
N SER A 531 34.52 -7.70 -0.73
CA SER A 531 35.58 -8.71 -0.74
C SER A 531 35.20 -9.93 0.10
N LYS A 532 35.23 -11.13 -0.50
CA LYS A 532 35.17 -12.37 0.26
C LYS A 532 36.46 -12.57 1.07
N THR A 533 36.33 -12.67 2.38
CA THR A 533 37.44 -12.86 3.33
C THR A 533 37.68 -14.33 3.68
N SER A 534 36.62 -15.13 3.72
CA SER A 534 36.67 -16.56 4.02
C SER A 534 35.41 -17.27 3.52
N THR A 535 35.46 -18.60 3.47
CA THR A 535 34.29 -19.47 3.37
C THR A 535 34.30 -20.38 4.60
N LEU A 536 33.15 -20.54 5.27
CA LEU A 536 32.97 -21.40 6.42
C LEU A 536 32.48 -22.77 5.93
N ASP A 537 33.36 -23.76 5.94
CA ASP A 537 33.03 -25.15 5.58
C ASP A 537 32.30 -25.85 6.72
N VAL A 538 31.00 -25.56 6.81
CA VAL A 538 30.10 -26.11 7.83
C VAL A 538 30.07 -27.64 7.80
N ARG A 539 30.25 -28.24 6.61
CA ARG A 539 30.25 -29.70 6.44
C ARG A 539 31.45 -30.36 7.12
N THR A 540 32.63 -29.73 7.05
CA THR A 540 33.83 -30.18 7.78
C THR A 540 33.70 -30.00 9.29
N ASP A 541 33.14 -28.89 9.77
CA ASP A 541 33.06 -28.55 11.21
C ASP A 541 32.12 -29.47 12.00
N VAL A 542 30.95 -29.80 11.46
CA VAL A 542 29.94 -30.62 12.16
C VAL A 542 30.42 -32.05 12.41
N ALA A 543 31.24 -32.61 11.51
CA ALA A 543 31.87 -33.92 11.60
C ALA A 543 30.91 -35.12 11.87
N ALA A 544 29.60 -34.93 11.65
CA ALA A 544 28.64 -36.02 11.53
C ALA A 544 28.88 -36.75 10.20
N ALA A 545 28.60 -38.07 10.16
CA ALA A 545 29.05 -38.91 9.06
C ALA A 545 28.54 -38.48 7.67
N ASN A 546 27.32 -37.95 7.61
CA ASN A 546 26.68 -37.48 6.38
C ASN A 546 25.80 -36.24 6.70
N ILE A 547 25.97 -35.14 5.96
CA ILE A 547 25.13 -33.93 5.96
C ILE A 547 25.16 -33.27 4.57
N GLY A 548 24.08 -32.59 4.19
CA GLY A 548 23.87 -32.05 2.85
C GLY A 548 24.28 -30.57 2.73
N ALA A 549 23.56 -29.81 1.92
CA ALA A 549 23.71 -28.35 1.83
C ALA A 549 23.46 -27.63 3.16
N ALA A 550 23.83 -26.35 3.20
CA ALA A 550 23.34 -25.40 4.20
C ALA A 550 22.32 -24.51 3.49
N ASN A 551 21.16 -24.30 4.10
CA ASN A 551 20.04 -23.59 3.46
C ASN A 551 19.89 -22.17 4.01
N SER A 552 19.93 -22.01 5.34
CA SER A 552 19.68 -20.73 6.00
C SER A 552 20.74 -20.37 7.04
N VAL A 553 20.89 -19.07 7.30
CA VAL A 553 21.90 -18.50 8.20
C VAL A 553 21.35 -17.34 9.02
N ALA A 554 21.63 -17.32 10.32
CA ALA A 554 21.19 -16.27 11.23
C ALA A 554 22.31 -15.82 12.19
N VAL A 555 22.22 -14.58 12.69
CA VAL A 555 23.17 -13.99 13.64
C VAL A 555 22.43 -13.37 14.82
N TYR A 556 22.90 -13.64 16.04
CA TYR A 556 22.46 -12.97 17.25
C TYR A 556 23.64 -12.69 18.19
N GLY A 557 23.96 -11.42 18.42
CA GLY A 557 25.05 -11.03 19.32
C GLY A 557 26.42 -11.54 18.85
N ASP A 558 27.00 -12.49 19.58
CA ASP A 558 28.24 -13.18 19.21
C ASP A 558 28.02 -14.62 18.70
N LEU A 559 26.76 -15.01 18.44
CA LEU A 559 26.37 -16.30 17.87
C LEU A 559 26.00 -16.17 16.39
N LEU A 560 26.43 -17.17 15.62
CA LEU A 560 25.99 -17.45 14.26
C LEU A 560 25.38 -18.86 14.26
N ALA A 561 24.22 -19.03 13.64
CA ALA A 561 23.55 -20.32 13.44
C ALA A 561 23.38 -20.59 11.94
N VAL A 562 23.49 -21.85 11.55
CA VAL A 562 23.32 -22.33 10.17
C VAL A 562 22.42 -23.55 10.18
N ALA A 563 21.37 -23.55 9.37
CA ALA A 563 20.53 -24.73 9.11
C ALA A 563 21.15 -25.58 7.99
N ILE A 564 21.04 -26.89 8.13
CA ILE A 564 21.74 -27.88 7.30
C ILE A 564 20.81 -29.06 7.05
N GLU A 565 20.52 -29.33 5.78
CA GLU A 565 19.79 -30.54 5.37
C GLU A 565 20.58 -31.81 5.71
N ALA A 566 19.88 -32.95 5.77
CA ALA A 566 20.56 -34.22 5.89
C ALA A 566 21.31 -34.57 4.59
N GLY A 567 22.22 -35.53 4.66
CA GLY A 567 22.81 -36.15 3.48
C GLY A 567 23.04 -37.63 3.74
N ASP A 568 23.26 -38.40 2.68
CA ASP A 568 23.86 -39.74 2.72
C ASP A 568 24.37 -40.15 1.33
N GLU A 569 24.94 -41.36 1.22
CA GLU A 569 25.45 -41.93 -0.05
C GLU A 569 24.33 -42.25 -1.07
N LEU A 570 23.06 -41.98 -0.75
CA LEU A 570 21.88 -42.27 -1.57
C LEU A 570 21.09 -41.00 -1.98
N GLY A 571 21.38 -39.84 -1.39
CA GLY A 571 20.72 -38.57 -1.70
C GLY A 571 19.47 -38.27 -0.88
N ASN A 572 19.27 -38.92 0.28
CA ASN A 572 18.07 -38.80 1.13
C ASN A 572 17.99 -37.47 1.92
N LYS A 573 18.21 -36.32 1.26
CA LYS A 573 18.33 -34.99 1.88
C LYS A 573 17.07 -34.56 2.65
N ARG A 574 15.92 -34.89 2.06
CA ARG A 574 14.55 -34.68 2.56
C ARG A 574 14.21 -35.64 3.73
N GLN A 575 14.58 -36.92 3.61
CA GLN A 575 14.16 -37.99 4.53
C GLN A 575 15.00 -38.11 5.81
N GLY A 576 16.16 -37.44 5.88
CA GLY A 576 17.03 -37.46 7.06
C GLY A 576 16.75 -36.29 8.01
N LYS A 577 16.99 -36.51 9.31
CA LYS A 577 17.04 -35.40 10.29
C LYS A 577 18.35 -34.63 10.16
N GLY A 578 18.26 -33.36 9.79
CA GLY A 578 19.39 -32.45 9.63
C GLY A 578 19.84 -31.80 10.94
N PHE A 579 20.53 -30.65 10.85
CA PHE A 579 21.19 -30.01 11.98
C PHE A 579 21.09 -28.48 11.95
N ALA A 580 21.11 -27.86 13.14
CA ALA A 580 21.53 -26.48 13.32
C ALA A 580 22.98 -26.45 13.86
N ALA A 581 23.92 -25.92 13.08
CA ALA A 581 25.29 -25.69 13.51
C ALA A 581 25.47 -24.29 14.12
N PHE A 582 26.10 -24.24 15.29
CA PHE A 582 26.31 -23.01 16.04
C PHE A 582 27.79 -22.64 16.11
N TYR A 583 28.06 -21.34 15.93
CA TYR A 583 29.38 -20.75 15.85
C TYR A 583 29.51 -19.54 16.77
N ARG A 584 30.73 -19.29 17.24
CA ARG A 584 31.12 -18.06 17.95
C ARG A 584 31.77 -17.09 16.98
N LEU A 585 31.29 -15.85 16.98
CA LEU A 585 31.90 -14.72 16.30
C LEU A 585 32.89 -14.03 17.25
N ASN A 586 34.15 -14.44 17.20
CA ASN A 586 35.14 -14.02 18.20
C ASN A 586 35.57 -12.55 18.01
N THR A 587 35.95 -11.91 19.12
CA THR A 587 36.35 -10.49 19.13
C THR A 587 37.67 -10.22 18.38
N ASP A 588 38.48 -11.23 18.08
CA ASP A 588 39.63 -11.14 17.19
C ASP A 588 39.26 -11.19 15.69
N GLY A 589 38.02 -11.56 15.36
CA GLY A 589 37.51 -11.72 14.00
C GLY A 589 37.44 -13.18 13.54
N THR A 590 38.01 -14.13 14.27
CA THR A 590 37.85 -15.56 13.96
C THR A 590 36.41 -16.02 14.14
N ILE A 591 36.06 -17.11 13.46
CA ILE A 591 34.81 -17.84 13.67
C ILE A 591 35.22 -19.21 14.20
N SER A 592 34.57 -19.68 15.27
CA SER A 592 34.88 -20.99 15.85
C SER A 592 33.60 -21.77 16.15
N PHE A 593 33.52 -22.99 15.62
CA PHE A 593 32.43 -23.93 15.88
C PHE A 593 32.22 -24.19 17.38
N ILE A 594 30.95 -24.26 17.80
CA ILE A 594 30.53 -24.54 19.18
C ILE A 594 30.01 -25.97 19.26
N LYS A 595 29.00 -26.29 18.45
CA LYS A 595 28.34 -27.60 18.34
C LYS A 595 27.38 -27.61 17.15
N ALA A 596 26.96 -28.81 16.74
CA ALA A 596 25.71 -29.01 16.00
C ALA A 596 24.64 -29.57 16.94
N VAL A 597 23.39 -29.16 16.75
CA VAL A 597 22.21 -29.71 17.41
C VAL A 597 21.34 -30.36 16.34
N GLN A 598 20.94 -31.62 16.53
CA GLN A 598 20.05 -32.28 15.58
C GLN A 598 18.66 -31.62 15.61
N ALA A 599 18.11 -31.40 14.41
CA ALA A 599 16.85 -30.71 14.18
C ALA A 599 15.80 -31.69 13.59
N GLY A 600 14.78 -31.17 12.90
CA GLY A 600 13.75 -31.92 12.19
C GLY A 600 14.24 -32.51 10.85
N PHE A 601 13.29 -32.95 10.03
CA PHE A 601 13.54 -33.44 8.67
C PHE A 601 13.60 -32.25 7.71
N LEU A 602 14.59 -32.23 6.82
CA LEU A 602 14.92 -31.09 5.96
C LEU A 602 14.88 -29.72 6.69
N PRO A 603 15.84 -29.43 7.58
CA PRO A 603 15.91 -28.13 8.26
C PRO A 603 16.33 -27.03 7.30
N ASP A 604 15.36 -26.18 6.92
CA ASP A 604 15.55 -25.09 5.98
C ASP A 604 15.89 -23.77 6.69
N MET A 605 14.88 -23.03 7.17
CA MET A 605 15.09 -21.71 7.76
C MET A 605 15.59 -21.78 9.20
N VAL A 606 16.53 -20.92 9.58
CA VAL A 606 16.92 -20.71 11.00
C VAL A 606 16.80 -19.25 11.40
N THR A 607 16.29 -19.01 12.61
CA THR A 607 16.22 -17.68 13.21
C THR A 607 16.46 -17.72 14.72
N PHE A 608 16.70 -16.56 15.33
CA PHE A 608 16.83 -16.40 16.78
C PHE A 608 15.62 -15.65 17.33
N THR A 609 15.24 -15.93 18.58
CA THR A 609 14.30 -15.06 19.30
C THR A 609 14.91 -13.66 19.53
N PRO A 610 14.15 -12.56 19.47
CA PRO A 610 14.67 -11.21 19.72
C PRO A 610 15.39 -11.02 21.07
N ASP A 611 15.06 -11.82 22.09
CA ASP A 611 15.75 -11.84 23.38
C ASP A 611 17.01 -12.72 23.44
N GLY A 612 17.27 -13.51 22.39
CA GLY A 612 18.40 -14.44 22.30
C GLY A 612 18.28 -15.69 23.17
N SER A 613 17.11 -15.98 23.76
CA SER A 613 16.89 -17.16 24.61
C SER A 613 16.68 -18.46 23.85
N ALA A 614 16.42 -18.42 22.54
CA ALA A 614 16.38 -19.60 21.68
C ALA A 614 16.80 -19.30 20.23
N ALA A 615 17.16 -20.37 19.52
CA ALA A 615 17.07 -20.45 18.07
C ALA A 615 15.88 -21.34 17.70
N LEU A 616 15.19 -20.98 16.61
CA LEU A 616 14.11 -21.75 16.00
C LEU A 616 14.59 -22.18 14.61
N VAL A 617 14.30 -23.43 14.24
CA VAL A 617 14.59 -23.97 12.91
C VAL A 617 13.29 -24.48 12.32
N ALA A 618 12.92 -24.02 11.13
CA ALA A 618 11.89 -24.65 10.34
C ALA A 618 12.42 -25.96 9.77
N ASN A 619 11.54 -26.93 9.51
CA ASN A 619 11.95 -28.24 9.03
C ASN A 619 10.76 -28.78 8.24
N GLU A 620 10.81 -28.58 6.92
CA GLU A 620 9.75 -28.91 5.96
C GLU A 620 9.30 -30.35 6.12
N GLY A 621 10.25 -31.27 6.04
CA GLY A 621 10.00 -32.70 6.06
C GLY A 621 9.41 -33.26 4.76
N GLU A 622 9.75 -32.68 3.60
CA GLU A 622 9.27 -33.10 2.28
C GLU A 622 9.27 -34.63 2.03
N PRO A 623 8.26 -35.16 1.31
CA PRO A 623 8.28 -36.54 0.85
C PRO A 623 9.40 -36.82 -0.17
N ALA A 624 9.74 -38.11 -0.27
CA ALA A 624 10.65 -38.60 -1.28
C ALA A 624 10.07 -38.34 -2.68
N GLY A 625 10.94 -38.18 -3.69
CA GLY A 625 10.49 -37.99 -5.07
C GLY A 625 9.58 -39.10 -5.61
N ASN A 626 9.65 -40.31 -5.01
CA ASN A 626 8.77 -41.44 -5.30
C ASN A 626 7.59 -41.63 -4.31
N TYR A 627 7.43 -40.71 -3.35
CA TYR A 627 6.44 -40.72 -2.26
C TYR A 627 6.48 -41.95 -1.31
N GLU A 628 7.56 -42.76 -1.30
CA GLU A 628 7.65 -43.95 -0.43
C GLU A 628 7.94 -43.62 1.04
N VAL A 629 8.60 -42.49 1.29
CA VAL A 629 8.88 -41.98 2.63
C VAL A 629 8.43 -40.53 2.69
N ASP A 630 7.51 -40.27 3.60
CA ASP A 630 6.87 -38.99 3.85
C ASP A 630 7.15 -38.62 5.32
N PRO A 631 8.20 -37.81 5.59
CA PRO A 631 8.60 -37.38 6.94
C PRO A 631 7.55 -36.54 7.65
N VAL A 632 7.88 -35.96 8.81
CA VAL A 632 6.99 -35.01 9.51
C VAL A 632 7.58 -33.61 9.57
N GLY A 633 6.81 -32.64 9.06
CA GLY A 633 7.06 -31.22 9.24
C GLY A 633 7.03 -30.82 10.72
N SER A 634 7.94 -29.93 11.11
CA SER A 634 8.11 -29.52 12.51
C SER A 634 8.85 -28.19 12.66
N VAL A 635 8.86 -27.63 13.87
CA VAL A 635 9.76 -26.53 14.25
C VAL A 635 10.66 -26.96 15.40
N SER A 636 11.98 -26.84 15.23
CA SER A 636 12.97 -27.25 16.21
C SER A 636 13.28 -26.08 17.16
N TYR A 637 12.81 -26.12 18.40
CA TYR A 637 13.14 -25.13 19.43
C TYR A 637 14.47 -25.50 20.11
N ILE A 638 15.49 -24.65 20.00
CA ILE A 638 16.82 -24.86 20.60
C ILE A 638 17.07 -23.77 21.63
N ALA A 639 16.93 -24.10 22.91
CA ALA A 639 17.16 -23.15 24.00
C ALA A 639 18.61 -22.68 24.06
N ILE A 640 18.84 -21.41 24.39
CA ILE A 640 20.15 -20.79 24.56
C ILE A 640 20.22 -20.23 25.97
N THR A 641 21.25 -20.60 26.74
CA THR A 641 21.45 -20.14 28.11
C THR A 641 22.83 -19.51 28.23
N ALA A 642 22.90 -18.23 28.61
CA ALA A 642 24.14 -17.46 28.72
C ALA A 642 25.04 -17.55 27.46
N GLY A 643 24.42 -17.48 26.27
CA GLY A 643 25.12 -17.58 24.99
C GLY A 643 25.62 -18.99 24.67
N VAL A 644 25.07 -20.04 25.27
CA VAL A 644 25.37 -21.44 24.95
C VAL A 644 24.09 -22.16 24.52
N PRO A 645 23.99 -22.64 23.26
CA PRO A 645 22.88 -23.48 22.80
C PRO A 645 22.81 -24.80 23.57
N ALA A 646 21.60 -25.34 23.75
CA ALA A 646 21.34 -26.65 24.33
C ALA A 646 22.01 -27.79 23.54
N ASP A 647 22.07 -28.99 24.11
CA ASP A 647 22.58 -30.20 23.43
C ASP A 647 21.52 -30.90 22.56
N THR A 648 20.25 -30.49 22.68
CA THR A 648 19.09 -31.11 22.01
C THR A 648 18.05 -30.04 21.67
N ALA A 649 17.41 -30.16 20.50
CA ALA A 649 16.18 -29.42 20.19
C ALA A 649 14.97 -29.96 20.99
N THR A 650 13.88 -29.20 20.97
CA THR A 650 12.52 -29.66 21.29
C THR A 650 11.69 -29.56 20.02
N ASP A 651 11.32 -30.70 19.44
CA ASP A 651 10.53 -30.77 18.21
C ASP A 651 9.09 -30.34 18.50
N ILE A 652 8.71 -29.15 18.01
CA ILE A 652 7.32 -28.66 18.00
C ILE A 652 6.61 -29.33 16.82
N SER A 653 5.57 -30.11 17.11
CA SER A 653 4.92 -31.00 16.13
C SER A 653 3.46 -30.65 15.87
N PHE A 654 3.04 -30.86 14.62
CA PHE A 654 1.65 -30.73 14.16
C PHE A 654 0.78 -31.96 14.46
N ALA A 655 1.33 -33.03 15.06
CA ALA A 655 0.67 -34.33 15.18
C ALA A 655 -0.67 -34.35 15.96
N ASP A 656 -0.94 -33.34 16.81
CA ASP A 656 -2.25 -33.19 17.46
C ASP A 656 -3.39 -32.85 16.49
N PHE A 657 -3.08 -32.22 15.36
CA PHE A 657 -4.03 -31.84 14.31
C PHE A 657 -4.28 -32.95 13.27
N ASN A 658 -3.51 -34.06 13.32
CA ASN A 658 -3.74 -35.23 12.47
C ASN A 658 -5.16 -35.77 12.61
N GLN A 659 -5.71 -36.41 11.57
CA GLN A 659 -7.05 -37.01 11.63
C GLN A 659 -7.15 -38.03 12.79
N GLY A 660 -8.02 -37.75 13.77
CA GLY A 660 -8.15 -38.55 14.99
C GLY A 660 -7.21 -38.17 16.15
N GLY A 661 -6.34 -37.18 15.95
CA GLY A 661 -5.54 -36.51 16.97
C GLY A 661 -6.40 -35.62 17.89
N SER A 662 -5.79 -35.07 18.94
CA SER A 662 -6.53 -34.40 20.02
C SER A 662 -7.15 -33.06 19.62
N ARG A 663 -6.65 -32.43 18.54
CA ARG A 663 -7.02 -31.10 18.04
C ARG A 663 -7.44 -31.11 16.56
N ALA A 664 -7.73 -32.28 16.00
CA ALA A 664 -8.12 -32.46 14.60
C ALA A 664 -9.33 -31.61 14.15
N SER A 665 -10.21 -31.21 15.09
CA SER A 665 -11.35 -30.34 14.84
C SER A 665 -11.05 -28.84 14.90
N GLU A 666 -9.79 -28.45 15.13
CA GLU A 666 -9.33 -27.05 15.14
C GLU A 666 -8.67 -26.64 13.81
N VAL A 667 -8.46 -27.58 12.89
CA VAL A 667 -7.99 -27.31 11.53
C VAL A 667 -9.11 -26.57 10.76
N PRO A 668 -8.83 -25.43 10.10
CA PRO A 668 -9.81 -24.75 9.25
C PRO A 668 -10.33 -25.67 8.13
N ALA A 669 -11.61 -25.58 7.80
CA ALA A 669 -12.24 -26.47 6.81
C ALA A 669 -11.79 -26.22 5.36
N ASP A 670 -11.11 -25.09 5.14
CA ASP A 670 -10.59 -24.55 3.89
C ASP A 670 -9.04 -24.59 3.80
N PHE A 671 -8.35 -25.03 4.87
CA PHE A 671 -6.91 -25.26 4.87
C PHE A 671 -6.57 -26.44 3.94
N ARG A 672 -5.63 -26.27 2.99
CA ARG A 672 -5.32 -27.30 1.99
C ARG A 672 -4.57 -28.46 2.65
N VAL A 673 -5.18 -29.65 2.60
CA VAL A 673 -4.54 -30.91 2.98
C VAL A 673 -4.74 -31.91 1.84
N TYR A 674 -3.64 -32.30 1.21
CA TYR A 674 -3.57 -33.21 0.08
C TYR A 674 -3.86 -34.64 0.53
N GLY A 675 -3.23 -35.05 1.63
CA GLY A 675 -3.35 -36.38 2.21
C GLY A 675 -3.04 -37.45 1.18
N GLN A 676 -1.95 -37.28 0.41
CA GLN A 676 -1.60 -38.17 -0.70
C GLN A 676 -1.37 -39.61 -0.23
N SER A 677 -1.39 -40.58 -1.15
CA SER A 677 -1.38 -42.00 -0.78
C SER A 677 -0.54 -42.88 -1.71
N LEU A 678 0.70 -43.17 -1.31
CA LEU A 678 1.43 -44.31 -1.85
C LEU A 678 1.00 -45.61 -1.15
N ALA A 679 0.92 -46.70 -1.92
CA ALA A 679 0.57 -48.06 -1.47
C ALA A 679 -0.77 -48.21 -0.67
N GLY A 680 -1.59 -47.16 -0.60
CA GLY A 680 -2.86 -47.12 0.14
C GLY A 680 -2.76 -46.58 1.58
N VAL A 681 -1.63 -45.98 1.96
CA VAL A 681 -1.46 -45.25 3.23
C VAL A 681 -1.52 -43.75 2.93
N LYS A 682 -2.46 -43.03 3.54
CA LYS A 682 -2.53 -41.56 3.40
C LYS A 682 -1.53 -40.84 4.31
N SER A 683 -0.90 -39.81 3.79
CA SER A 683 -0.20 -38.77 4.56
C SER A 683 -1.12 -38.20 5.64
N THR A 684 -0.59 -38.03 6.85
CA THR A 684 -1.26 -37.29 7.93
C THR A 684 -0.92 -35.81 7.84
N LEU A 685 -1.73 -34.92 8.43
CA LEU A 685 -1.50 -33.47 8.35
C LEU A 685 -0.06 -33.08 8.74
N ALA A 686 0.52 -33.70 9.77
CA ALA A 686 1.89 -33.43 10.20
C ALA A 686 2.99 -33.91 9.24
N GLN A 687 2.65 -34.59 8.15
CA GLN A 687 3.52 -34.94 7.02
C GLN A 687 3.13 -34.13 5.77
N ASP A 688 1.86 -33.74 5.69
CA ASP A 688 1.25 -32.99 4.61
C ASP A 688 1.48 -31.46 4.70
N VAL A 689 2.22 -31.01 5.72
CA VAL A 689 2.62 -29.62 5.92
C VAL A 689 4.13 -29.49 5.89
N GLU A 690 4.65 -28.57 5.07
CA GLU A 690 6.05 -28.18 5.01
C GLU A 690 6.27 -26.82 5.73
N PRO A 691 6.87 -26.79 6.93
CA PRO A 691 7.24 -25.55 7.60
C PRO A 691 8.53 -24.95 7.04
N GLU A 692 8.42 -23.74 6.49
CA GLU A 692 9.43 -23.08 5.65
C GLU A 692 10.07 -21.86 6.34
N TYR A 693 9.46 -20.65 6.35
CA TYR A 693 9.99 -19.48 7.06
C TYR A 693 9.39 -19.26 8.46
N ILE A 694 10.14 -18.58 9.35
CA ILE A 694 9.69 -18.24 10.72
C ILE A 694 9.83 -16.73 11.02
N ALA A 695 8.70 -16.08 11.30
CA ALA A 695 8.64 -14.74 11.88
C ALA A 695 8.46 -14.81 13.42
N VAL A 696 9.20 -14.02 14.19
CA VAL A 696 9.15 -14.05 15.68
C VAL A 696 8.76 -12.70 16.26
N ALA A 697 7.74 -12.71 17.14
CA ALA A 697 7.25 -11.51 17.82
C ALA A 697 8.35 -10.84 18.66
N ALA A 698 8.30 -9.51 18.76
CA ALA A 698 9.30 -8.70 19.47
C ALA A 698 9.43 -9.05 20.97
N ASP A 699 8.40 -9.66 21.57
CA ASP A 699 8.40 -10.13 22.96
C ASP A 699 9.00 -11.53 23.16
N SER A 700 9.37 -12.23 22.07
CA SER A 700 9.87 -13.62 22.05
C SER A 700 8.88 -14.69 22.55
N GLN A 701 7.58 -14.37 22.65
CA GLN A 701 6.55 -15.29 23.16
C GLN A 701 5.78 -16.04 22.06
N THR A 702 5.63 -15.42 20.88
CA THR A 702 4.91 -15.98 19.73
C THR A 702 5.83 -16.03 18.51
N ALA A 703 5.67 -17.06 17.68
CA ALA A 703 6.17 -17.07 16.31
C ALA A 703 5.04 -17.43 15.32
N TRP A 704 5.21 -17.02 14.07
CA TRP A 704 4.41 -17.47 12.93
C TRP A 704 5.32 -18.21 11.96
N VAL A 705 4.77 -19.17 11.23
CA VAL A 705 5.51 -20.06 10.33
C VAL A 705 4.73 -20.20 9.03
N SER A 706 5.36 -20.05 7.87
CA SER A 706 4.72 -20.36 6.58
C SER A 706 4.51 -21.86 6.41
N LEU A 707 3.38 -22.19 5.77
CA LEU A 707 2.99 -23.51 5.27
C LEU A 707 2.51 -23.27 3.83
N GLN A 708 3.47 -23.11 2.91
CA GLN A 708 3.26 -22.40 1.64
C GLN A 708 2.31 -23.14 0.70
N GLU A 709 2.55 -24.43 0.51
CA GLU A 709 1.75 -25.39 -0.23
C GLU A 709 0.35 -25.45 0.37
N ASN A 710 0.25 -25.54 1.70
CA ASN A 710 -1.05 -25.58 2.37
C ASN A 710 -1.85 -24.26 2.29
N ASN A 711 -1.25 -23.19 1.76
CA ASN A 711 -1.81 -21.83 1.72
C ASN A 711 -2.19 -21.34 3.14
N GLY A 712 -1.26 -21.50 4.08
CA GLY A 712 -1.53 -21.32 5.50
C GLY A 712 -0.38 -20.73 6.33
N LEU A 713 -0.69 -20.46 7.60
CA LEU A 713 0.29 -20.11 8.64
C LEU A 713 0.08 -20.97 9.89
N ALA A 714 1.16 -21.35 10.55
CA ALA A 714 1.12 -21.89 11.91
C ALA A 714 1.47 -20.80 12.92
N VAL A 715 0.61 -20.58 13.92
CA VAL A 715 0.94 -19.75 15.09
C VAL A 715 1.55 -20.65 16.16
N ILE A 716 2.72 -20.30 16.69
CA ILE A 716 3.49 -21.07 17.67
C ILE A 716 3.55 -20.34 19.00
N ASP A 717 3.18 -21.01 20.08
CA ASP A 717 3.42 -20.58 21.46
C ASP A 717 4.83 -21.06 21.88
N LEU A 718 5.76 -20.11 22.07
CA LEU A 718 7.16 -20.40 22.37
C LEU A 718 7.41 -20.71 23.86
N ALA A 719 6.47 -20.37 24.74
CA ALA A 719 6.56 -20.66 26.17
C ALA A 719 6.18 -22.11 26.47
N ASP A 720 5.05 -22.58 25.92
CA ASP A 720 4.62 -23.99 26.01
C ASP A 720 5.23 -24.88 24.92
N LYS A 721 5.85 -24.29 23.88
CA LYS A 721 6.52 -24.96 22.75
C LYS A 721 5.57 -25.87 21.95
N LYS A 722 4.45 -25.28 21.53
CA LYS A 722 3.36 -25.96 20.82
C LYS A 722 2.85 -25.11 19.66
N VAL A 723 2.33 -25.76 18.63
CA VAL A 723 1.49 -25.09 17.63
C VAL A 723 0.21 -24.61 18.35
N ALA A 724 0.02 -23.30 18.44
CA ALA A 724 -1.13 -22.67 19.08
C ALA A 724 -2.37 -22.74 18.19
N LYS A 725 -2.25 -22.47 16.88
CA LYS A 725 -3.34 -22.45 15.89
C LYS A 725 -2.79 -22.74 14.49
N ILE A 726 -3.59 -23.38 13.63
CA ILE A 726 -3.39 -23.39 12.17
C ILE A 726 -4.35 -22.37 11.53
N VAL A 727 -3.85 -21.61 10.57
CA VAL A 727 -4.58 -20.56 9.83
C VAL A 727 -4.63 -20.95 8.36
N SER A 728 -5.82 -20.92 7.76
CA SER A 728 -5.99 -20.83 6.30
C SER A 728 -5.98 -19.37 5.90
N LEU A 729 -5.31 -19.04 4.81
CA LEU A 729 -5.23 -17.66 4.29
C LEU A 729 -6.38 -17.33 3.33
N GLY A 730 -7.23 -18.31 2.99
CA GLY A 730 -8.28 -18.14 2.00
C GLY A 730 -7.73 -17.89 0.60
N VAL A 731 -8.48 -17.16 -0.24
CA VAL A 731 -8.10 -16.89 -1.63
C VAL A 731 -8.39 -15.44 -2.04
N LYS A 732 -7.65 -14.95 -3.03
CA LYS A 732 -7.75 -13.62 -3.61
C LYS A 732 -8.60 -13.65 -4.88
N ASP A 733 -9.76 -13.00 -4.84
CA ASP A 733 -10.72 -12.94 -5.95
C ASP A 733 -10.20 -12.06 -7.11
N TYR A 734 -9.98 -12.64 -8.29
CA TYR A 734 -9.51 -11.93 -9.49
C TYR A 734 -10.65 -11.35 -10.36
N SER A 735 -11.91 -11.51 -9.98
CA SER A 735 -13.02 -10.76 -10.59
C SER A 735 -13.04 -9.28 -10.17
N LEU A 736 -12.32 -8.93 -9.08
CA LEU A 736 -12.23 -7.57 -8.55
C LEU A 736 -11.20 -6.73 -9.32
N ALA A 737 -11.58 -5.52 -9.73
CA ALA A 737 -10.70 -4.61 -10.50
C ALA A 737 -9.44 -4.13 -9.76
N THR A 738 -9.40 -4.23 -8.42
CA THR A 738 -8.18 -4.00 -7.63
C THR A 738 -7.18 -5.15 -7.69
N ASN A 739 -7.61 -6.30 -8.22
CA ASN A 739 -6.85 -7.54 -8.30
C ASN A 739 -6.70 -7.99 -9.77
N SER A 740 -6.98 -7.12 -10.75
CA SER A 740 -6.90 -7.45 -12.18
C SER A 740 -5.45 -7.68 -12.62
N LEU A 741 -5.20 -8.76 -13.34
CA LEU A 741 -3.87 -9.27 -13.67
C LEU A 741 -3.83 -9.88 -15.07
N ASP A 742 -2.63 -10.09 -15.61
CA ASP A 742 -2.41 -10.85 -16.83
C ASP A 742 -2.31 -12.35 -16.50
N LEU A 743 -3.00 -13.18 -17.29
CA LEU A 743 -3.04 -14.64 -17.12
C LEU A 743 -2.53 -15.41 -18.36
N ASN A 744 -2.01 -14.73 -19.39
CA ASN A 744 -1.76 -15.38 -20.68
C ASN A 744 -0.35 -15.11 -21.25
N ASP A 745 0.33 -16.16 -21.74
CA ASP A 745 1.66 -16.05 -22.39
C ASP A 745 1.60 -16.18 -23.93
N ARG A 746 0.41 -16.06 -24.54
CA ARG A 746 0.08 -16.42 -25.94
C ARG A 746 -0.92 -15.49 -26.66
N ASP A 747 -1.49 -14.49 -25.99
CA ASP A 747 -2.58 -13.64 -26.49
C ASP A 747 -2.10 -12.42 -27.33
N ASN A 748 -1.20 -12.61 -28.30
CA ASN A 748 -0.85 -11.58 -29.28
C ASN A 748 -1.98 -11.35 -30.32
N LEU A 749 -3.18 -11.09 -29.82
CA LEU A 749 -4.43 -10.89 -30.54
C LEU A 749 -4.54 -9.45 -31.07
N PRO A 750 -5.09 -9.21 -32.27
CA PRO A 750 -5.22 -7.87 -32.84
C PRO A 750 -5.99 -6.85 -31.98
N GLU A 751 -6.99 -7.30 -31.25
CA GLU A 751 -7.88 -6.50 -30.39
C GLU A 751 -7.24 -6.02 -29.10
N LEU A 752 -6.24 -6.74 -28.57
CA LEU A 752 -5.58 -6.36 -27.33
C LEU A 752 -4.63 -5.18 -27.55
N THR A 753 -4.66 -4.24 -26.61
CA THR A 753 -3.99 -2.93 -26.74
C THR A 753 -2.71 -2.81 -25.92
N GLY A 754 -2.42 -3.78 -25.05
CA GLY A 754 -1.20 -3.85 -24.26
C GLY A 754 0.08 -3.86 -25.11
N THR A 755 1.19 -3.49 -24.48
CA THR A 755 2.53 -3.65 -25.07
C THR A 755 2.81 -5.13 -25.33
N PRO A 756 3.30 -5.53 -26.53
CA PRO A 756 3.71 -6.92 -26.78
C PRO A 756 4.86 -7.33 -25.86
N THR A 757 4.79 -8.51 -25.26
CA THR A 757 5.89 -9.03 -24.43
C THR A 757 7.10 -9.40 -25.31
N ALA A 758 8.32 -9.39 -24.74
CA ALA A 758 9.58 -9.39 -25.50
C ALA A 758 9.78 -10.59 -26.45
N ASN A 759 9.12 -11.72 -26.17
CA ASN A 759 9.13 -12.92 -27.01
C ASN A 759 8.13 -12.87 -28.21
N GLY A 760 7.30 -11.82 -28.26
CA GLY A 760 6.26 -11.59 -29.28
C GLY A 760 5.06 -12.53 -29.19
N LYS A 761 4.75 -13.10 -28.02
CA LYS A 761 3.68 -14.09 -27.81
C LYS A 761 2.44 -13.59 -27.09
N ALA A 762 2.57 -12.69 -26.13
CA ALA A 762 1.44 -12.06 -25.43
C ALA A 762 1.41 -10.55 -25.70
N LYS A 763 0.37 -9.88 -25.18
CA LYS A 763 0.34 -8.43 -24.97
C LYS A 763 -0.21 -8.16 -23.58
N ILE A 764 0.45 -7.30 -22.81
CA ILE A 764 0.09 -7.04 -21.40
C ILE A 764 -1.42 -6.75 -21.23
N ASN A 765 -2.13 -7.65 -20.57
CA ASN A 765 -3.58 -7.72 -20.54
C ASN A 765 -4.10 -7.82 -19.10
N LEU A 766 -3.92 -6.74 -18.32
CA LEU A 766 -4.38 -6.66 -16.92
C LEU A 766 -5.91 -6.65 -16.87
N ALA A 767 -6.51 -7.82 -16.69
CA ALA A 767 -7.96 -8.05 -16.78
C ALA A 767 -8.54 -8.67 -15.51
N THR A 768 -9.87 -8.56 -15.35
CA THR A 768 -10.63 -9.22 -14.28
C THR A 768 -11.19 -10.55 -14.76
N TRP A 769 -11.07 -11.59 -13.94
CA TRP A 769 -11.35 -12.98 -14.34
C TRP A 769 -12.39 -13.62 -13.43
N ASN A 770 -13.58 -13.89 -13.97
CA ASN A 770 -14.67 -14.55 -13.25
C ASN A 770 -14.29 -16.00 -12.90
N ASN A 771 -14.50 -16.40 -11.64
CA ASN A 771 -14.20 -17.75 -11.14
C ASN A 771 -12.71 -18.14 -11.33
N VAL A 772 -11.81 -17.17 -11.20
CA VAL A 772 -10.37 -17.39 -11.03
C VAL A 772 -9.93 -16.72 -9.73
N VAL A 773 -9.14 -17.41 -8.92
CA VAL A 773 -8.66 -16.93 -7.62
C VAL A 773 -7.19 -17.28 -7.41
N GLY A 774 -6.44 -16.35 -6.83
CA GLY A 774 -5.07 -16.59 -6.37
C GLY A 774 -5.04 -17.19 -4.97
N MET A 775 -4.16 -18.15 -4.73
CA MET A 775 -3.86 -18.66 -3.39
C MET A 775 -2.69 -17.85 -2.81
N TYR A 776 -2.75 -17.43 -1.54
CA TYR A 776 -1.75 -16.52 -0.96
C TYR A 776 -0.37 -17.15 -0.84
N GLN A 777 -0.30 -18.40 -0.36
CA GLN A 777 0.89 -19.26 -0.40
C GLN A 777 2.22 -18.53 -0.17
N PRO A 778 2.45 -18.04 1.06
CA PRO A 778 3.58 -17.17 1.31
C PRO A 778 4.85 -17.95 1.61
N ASP A 779 5.93 -17.68 0.87
CA ASP A 779 7.30 -18.07 1.25
C ASP A 779 7.71 -17.22 2.47
N SER A 780 8.41 -16.11 2.23
CA SER A 780 9.14 -15.48 3.30
C SER A 780 8.24 -14.55 4.09
N ILE A 781 8.32 -14.72 5.41
CA ILE A 781 7.48 -14.01 6.37
C ILE A 781 8.32 -13.24 7.37
N ALA A 782 7.85 -12.05 7.72
CA ALA A 782 8.47 -11.17 8.69
C ALA A 782 7.41 -10.59 9.62
N SER A 783 7.77 -10.30 10.88
CA SER A 783 6.85 -9.64 11.81
C SER A 783 7.40 -8.31 12.30
N TYR A 784 6.50 -7.34 12.46
CA TYR A 784 6.80 -6.03 13.03
C TYR A 784 5.71 -5.62 14.02
N SER A 785 6.01 -4.63 14.86
CA SER A 785 5.05 -4.10 15.83
C SER A 785 4.94 -2.59 15.67
N VAL A 786 3.72 -2.07 15.69
CA VAL A 786 3.43 -0.62 15.63
C VAL A 786 2.24 -0.30 16.53
N ASN A 787 2.30 0.82 17.26
CA ASN A 787 1.30 1.26 18.24
C ASN A 787 0.92 0.23 19.34
N GLY A 788 1.75 -0.80 19.55
CA GLY A 788 1.52 -1.88 20.53
C GLY A 788 0.85 -3.13 19.94
N GLU A 789 0.43 -3.09 18.68
CA GLU A 789 -0.04 -4.27 17.94
C GLU A 789 1.12 -4.94 17.19
N THR A 790 0.98 -6.23 16.88
CA THR A 790 1.96 -7.00 16.09
C THR A 790 1.30 -7.57 14.85
N TYR A 791 2.01 -7.43 13.75
CA TYR A 791 1.57 -7.78 12.40
C TYR A 791 2.61 -8.70 11.74
N VAL A 792 2.13 -9.59 10.88
CA VAL A 792 2.96 -10.43 10.00
C VAL A 792 2.82 -9.89 8.58
N VAL A 793 3.93 -9.70 7.90
CA VAL A 793 4.01 -9.36 6.47
C VAL A 793 4.41 -10.64 5.74
N THR A 794 3.80 -10.90 4.59
CA THR A 794 4.10 -12.07 3.75
C THR A 794 4.37 -11.66 2.30
N ALA A 795 5.35 -12.31 1.68
CA ALA A 795 5.57 -12.28 0.24
C ALA A 795 4.86 -13.49 -0.38
N ASN A 796 3.99 -13.25 -1.36
CA ASN A 796 3.00 -14.24 -1.82
C ASN A 796 3.40 -14.87 -3.18
N GLU A 797 4.52 -15.62 -3.20
CA GLU A 797 5.10 -16.26 -4.40
C GLU A 797 4.21 -17.38 -4.92
N GLY A 798 4.12 -18.48 -4.16
CA GLY A 798 3.16 -19.57 -4.28
C GLY A 798 3.62 -20.82 -5.02
N ASP A 799 4.45 -21.65 -4.41
CA ASP A 799 4.87 -22.95 -4.97
C ASP A 799 3.82 -24.06 -4.85
N ALA A 800 4.14 -25.24 -5.39
CA ALA A 800 3.21 -26.29 -5.73
C ALA A 800 3.83 -27.65 -5.45
N ARG A 801 3.04 -28.59 -4.92
CA ARG A 801 3.54 -29.93 -4.61
C ARG A 801 3.79 -30.74 -5.88
N GLU A 802 5.05 -30.78 -6.30
CA GLU A 802 5.56 -31.57 -7.41
C GLU A 802 6.66 -32.54 -6.96
N TYR A 803 6.47 -33.85 -7.20
CA TYR A 803 7.38 -34.90 -6.77
C TYR A 803 7.67 -35.86 -7.93
N PHE A 804 8.89 -35.74 -8.44
CA PHE A 804 9.45 -36.54 -9.53
C PHE A 804 10.60 -37.43 -9.03
N PHE A 805 10.90 -38.51 -9.74
CA PHE A 805 12.06 -39.35 -9.48
C PHE A 805 12.62 -40.03 -10.74
N ASP A 806 13.92 -40.35 -10.70
CA ASP A 806 14.62 -41.09 -11.74
C ASP A 806 14.06 -42.51 -11.89
N ALA A 807 13.59 -42.82 -13.10
CA ALA A 807 13.28 -44.16 -13.59
C ALA A 807 13.53 -44.20 -15.11
N THR A 808 13.13 -45.28 -15.79
CA THR A 808 12.83 -45.20 -17.23
C THR A 808 11.33 -45.11 -17.47
N GLU A 809 10.89 -44.58 -18.62
CA GLU A 809 9.50 -44.59 -19.10
C GLU A 809 8.83 -45.97 -18.90
N ALA A 810 9.56 -47.05 -19.18
CA ALA A 810 9.07 -48.43 -19.08
C ALA A 810 8.96 -48.96 -17.64
N GLU A 811 9.73 -48.43 -16.69
CA GLU A 811 9.59 -48.73 -15.26
C GLU A 811 8.49 -47.86 -14.65
N CYS A 812 8.47 -46.57 -14.99
CA CYS A 812 7.45 -45.62 -14.55
C CYS A 812 6.04 -46.04 -14.95
N THR A 813 5.81 -46.33 -16.23
CA THR A 813 4.50 -46.78 -16.74
C THR A 813 4.14 -48.22 -16.33
N ALA A 814 5.09 -48.99 -15.80
CA ALA A 814 4.81 -50.27 -15.13
C ALA A 814 4.35 -50.10 -13.67
N MET A 815 4.62 -48.95 -13.04
CA MET A 815 4.06 -48.58 -11.74
C MET A 815 2.65 -47.99 -11.96
N SER A 816 1.66 -48.70 -11.42
CA SER A 816 0.24 -48.48 -11.76
C SER A 816 -0.29 -47.13 -11.25
N GLY A 817 -0.32 -46.14 -12.14
CA GLY A 817 -0.95 -44.84 -11.91
C GLY A 817 -0.01 -43.64 -12.10
N LEU A 818 1.28 -43.88 -12.31
CA LEU A 818 2.27 -42.81 -12.51
C LEU A 818 2.34 -42.37 -13.98
N ALA A 819 2.75 -41.13 -14.19
CA ALA A 819 3.02 -40.57 -15.52
C ALA A 819 4.54 -40.39 -15.71
N TRP A 820 4.98 -40.39 -16.97
CA TRP A 820 6.37 -40.13 -17.34
C TRP A 820 6.44 -38.84 -18.16
N ASP A 821 7.29 -37.91 -17.73
CA ASP A 821 7.75 -36.78 -18.55
C ASP A 821 9.18 -37.03 -19.06
N ALA A 822 9.51 -36.45 -20.22
CA ALA A 822 10.79 -36.66 -20.89
C ALA A 822 11.91 -35.69 -20.44
N ASP A 823 11.54 -34.54 -19.88
CA ASP A 823 12.46 -33.58 -19.26
C ASP A 823 12.59 -33.88 -17.75
N ASP A 824 11.49 -34.17 -17.06
CA ASP A 824 11.44 -34.23 -15.57
C ASP A 824 11.35 -35.65 -14.96
N GLY A 825 11.14 -36.71 -15.77
CA GLY A 825 11.22 -38.11 -15.32
C GLY A 825 9.91 -38.74 -14.83
N CYS A 826 9.96 -39.59 -13.79
CA CYS A 826 8.77 -40.30 -13.32
C CYS A 826 8.01 -39.50 -12.26
N LEU A 827 6.75 -39.20 -12.55
CA LEU A 827 5.91 -38.36 -11.71
C LEU A 827 5.18 -39.20 -10.65
N ALA A 828 5.56 -39.01 -9.38
CA ALA A 828 4.87 -39.60 -8.23
C ALA A 828 3.66 -38.76 -7.79
N TYR A 829 3.82 -37.44 -7.74
CA TYR A 829 2.71 -36.51 -7.51
C TYR A 829 2.92 -35.18 -8.24
N LEU A 830 1.82 -34.62 -8.76
CA LEU A 830 1.72 -33.30 -9.33
C LEU A 830 0.40 -32.69 -8.86
N GLU A 831 0.45 -31.50 -8.28
CA GLU A 831 -0.75 -30.69 -8.03
C GLU A 831 -1.00 -29.67 -9.14
N GLU A 832 0.06 -29.24 -9.82
CA GLU A 832 0.06 -28.15 -10.79
C GLU A 832 -0.24 -28.63 -12.22
N TYR A 833 -1.28 -28.09 -12.84
CA TYR A 833 -1.63 -28.41 -14.22
C TYR A 833 -1.97 -27.15 -15.01
N ARG A 834 -1.74 -27.16 -16.32
CA ARG A 834 -2.37 -26.15 -17.19
C ARG A 834 -3.83 -26.51 -17.45
N VAL A 835 -4.69 -25.49 -17.57
CA VAL A 835 -6.11 -25.68 -17.93
C VAL A 835 -6.25 -26.54 -19.19
N GLU A 836 -5.44 -26.27 -20.22
CA GLU A 836 -5.44 -26.98 -21.51
C GLU A 836 -5.08 -28.47 -21.37
N ASP A 837 -4.15 -28.80 -20.48
CA ASP A 837 -3.74 -30.19 -20.21
C ASP A 837 -4.84 -30.99 -19.48
N LEU A 838 -5.83 -30.34 -18.86
CA LEU A 838 -6.97 -31.00 -18.23
C LEU A 838 -8.19 -31.14 -19.16
N VAL A 839 -8.19 -30.49 -20.34
CA VAL A 839 -9.33 -30.53 -21.28
C VAL A 839 -9.63 -31.96 -21.73
N GLY A 840 -10.85 -32.42 -21.46
CA GLY A 840 -11.29 -33.78 -21.76
C GLY A 840 -10.80 -34.86 -20.77
N LYS A 841 -9.97 -34.50 -19.79
CA LYS A 841 -9.70 -35.30 -18.58
C LYS A 841 -10.70 -34.95 -17.47
N VAL A 842 -11.00 -33.66 -17.31
CA VAL A 842 -11.98 -33.11 -16.37
C VAL A 842 -13.10 -32.35 -17.09
N VAL A 843 -14.14 -31.96 -16.36
CA VAL A 843 -15.15 -31.01 -16.82
C VAL A 843 -14.88 -29.66 -16.14
N PHE A 844 -14.85 -28.59 -16.94
CA PHE A 844 -14.90 -27.21 -16.45
C PHE A 844 -16.37 -26.76 -16.48
N ALA A 845 -16.84 -26.09 -15.43
CA ALA A 845 -18.22 -25.63 -15.30
C ALA A 845 -18.42 -24.20 -15.82
N GLY A 846 -19.68 -23.83 -16.04
CA GLY A 846 -20.09 -22.44 -16.31
C GLY A 846 -19.37 -21.78 -17.47
N GLU A 847 -18.80 -20.59 -17.21
CA GLU A 847 -18.06 -19.78 -18.18
C GLU A 847 -16.66 -20.36 -18.49
N LEU A 848 -16.00 -21.00 -17.52
CA LEU A 848 -14.66 -21.57 -17.69
C LEU A 848 -14.60 -22.59 -18.83
N ALA A 849 -15.70 -23.31 -19.08
CA ALA A 849 -15.85 -24.27 -20.18
C ALA A 849 -15.57 -23.68 -21.58
N SER A 850 -15.72 -22.36 -21.79
CA SER A 850 -15.42 -21.68 -23.05
C SER A 850 -14.02 -21.05 -23.11
N LEU A 851 -13.31 -20.98 -21.98
CA LEU A 851 -12.03 -20.27 -21.83
C LEU A 851 -10.80 -21.19 -21.87
N THR A 852 -10.96 -22.49 -22.06
CA THR A 852 -9.88 -23.49 -21.93
C THR A 852 -8.84 -23.54 -23.06
N GLY A 853 -8.79 -22.54 -23.96
CA GLY A 853 -7.85 -22.48 -25.09
C GLY A 853 -6.59 -21.66 -24.82
N GLU A 854 -5.52 -21.90 -25.60
CA GLU A 854 -4.21 -21.22 -25.47
C GLU A 854 -4.32 -19.69 -25.40
N GLU A 855 -5.20 -19.08 -26.20
CA GLU A 855 -5.40 -17.63 -26.30
C GLU A 855 -6.35 -17.05 -25.21
N ALA A 856 -6.71 -17.84 -24.19
CA ALA A 856 -7.62 -17.45 -23.10
C ALA A 856 -7.08 -17.87 -21.72
N LEU A 857 -7.68 -18.88 -21.06
CA LEU A 857 -7.20 -19.42 -19.78
C LEU A 857 -6.47 -20.77 -19.94
N GLY A 858 -6.42 -21.37 -21.13
CA GLY A 858 -5.82 -22.69 -21.38
C GLY A 858 -4.38 -22.83 -20.85
N ARG A 859 -3.61 -21.73 -20.93
CA ARG A 859 -2.23 -21.69 -20.46
C ARG A 859 -2.08 -21.62 -18.94
N VAL A 860 -3.09 -21.16 -18.22
CA VAL A 860 -3.03 -20.86 -16.78
C VAL A 860 -2.73 -22.12 -15.98
N LYS A 861 -1.76 -22.02 -15.08
CA LYS A 861 -1.45 -23.03 -14.08
C LYS A 861 -2.49 -23.04 -12.94
N LEU A 862 -2.98 -24.22 -12.55
CA LEU A 862 -3.99 -24.41 -11.50
C LEU A 862 -3.75 -25.63 -10.60
N SER A 863 -4.31 -25.58 -9.40
CA SER A 863 -4.50 -26.73 -8.50
C SER A 863 -5.63 -27.62 -9.00
N ASN A 864 -5.37 -28.92 -9.22
CA ASN A 864 -6.43 -29.87 -9.60
C ASN A 864 -7.17 -30.51 -8.40
N VAL A 865 -6.75 -30.23 -7.17
CA VAL A 865 -7.36 -30.77 -5.93
C VAL A 865 -8.31 -29.79 -5.24
N SER A 866 -8.39 -28.55 -5.73
CA SER A 866 -9.25 -27.48 -5.22
C SER A 866 -10.13 -26.88 -6.33
N GLY A 867 -10.99 -25.91 -6.01
CA GLY A 867 -11.87 -25.27 -7.02
C GLY A 867 -12.95 -26.15 -7.66
N VAL A 868 -13.13 -27.39 -7.15
CA VAL A 868 -14.08 -28.38 -7.68
C VAL A 868 -15.42 -28.38 -6.95
N ASN A 869 -16.49 -28.48 -7.74
CA ASN A 869 -17.86 -28.52 -7.26
C ASN A 869 -18.27 -29.90 -6.72
N ALA A 870 -19.49 -30.00 -6.17
CA ALA A 870 -20.02 -31.24 -5.60
C ALA A 870 -20.25 -32.39 -6.60
N ALA A 871 -20.07 -32.17 -7.91
CA ALA A 871 -20.06 -33.19 -8.96
C ALA A 871 -18.64 -33.56 -9.46
N GLY A 872 -17.60 -32.88 -8.97
CA GLY A 872 -16.21 -33.07 -9.40
C GLY A 872 -15.83 -32.29 -10.67
N GLU A 873 -16.60 -31.25 -11.02
CA GLU A 873 -16.31 -30.33 -12.12
C GLU A 873 -15.55 -29.11 -11.56
N ILE A 874 -14.55 -28.60 -12.27
CA ILE A 874 -13.82 -27.38 -11.87
C ILE A 874 -14.76 -26.18 -12.10
N GLU A 875 -15.23 -25.56 -11.01
CA GLU A 875 -16.08 -24.37 -11.05
C GLU A 875 -15.31 -23.06 -10.82
N THR A 876 -14.15 -23.15 -10.15
CA THR A 876 -13.22 -22.03 -9.94
C THR A 876 -11.79 -22.50 -10.25
N ILE A 877 -11.01 -21.72 -11.00
CA ILE A 877 -9.57 -21.95 -11.14
C ILE A 877 -8.87 -21.37 -9.92
N HIS A 878 -8.23 -22.24 -9.14
CA HIS A 878 -7.29 -21.85 -8.09
C HIS A 878 -5.88 -21.79 -8.69
N SER A 879 -5.38 -20.59 -8.97
CA SER A 879 -4.03 -20.36 -9.48
C SER A 879 -3.04 -20.17 -8.34
N TYR A 880 -1.80 -20.60 -8.59
CA TYR A 880 -0.68 -20.45 -7.67
C TYR A 880 -0.22 -19.00 -7.57
N GLY A 881 0.06 -18.57 -6.33
CA GLY A 881 0.48 -17.22 -5.99
C GLY A 881 -0.64 -16.18 -6.02
N ALA A 882 -0.60 -15.26 -5.05
CA ALA A 882 -1.46 -14.07 -5.02
C ALA A 882 -0.80 -12.83 -5.65
N ARG A 883 0.43 -12.96 -6.16
CA ARG A 883 1.17 -11.95 -6.94
C ARG A 883 1.29 -10.58 -6.25
N SER A 884 1.52 -10.62 -4.94
CA SER A 884 1.34 -9.48 -4.03
C SER A 884 2.20 -9.63 -2.78
N PHE A 885 2.14 -8.63 -1.89
CA PHE A 885 2.42 -8.86 -0.48
C PHE A 885 1.15 -8.58 0.33
N SER A 886 1.00 -9.29 1.45
CA SER A 886 -0.11 -9.09 2.38
C SER A 886 0.39 -8.73 3.79
N ILE A 887 -0.49 -8.11 4.58
CA ILE A 887 -0.28 -7.88 6.02
C ILE A 887 -1.42 -8.55 6.79
N TRP A 888 -1.05 -9.30 7.81
CA TRP A 888 -1.94 -10.08 8.67
C TRP A 888 -1.77 -9.62 10.12
N ASN A 889 -2.83 -9.68 10.93
CA ASN A 889 -2.71 -9.44 12.37
C ASN A 889 -2.15 -10.68 13.10
N ALA A 890 -1.80 -10.53 14.37
CA ALA A 890 -1.30 -11.62 15.22
C ALA A 890 -2.18 -12.89 15.27
N ALA A 891 -3.49 -12.79 14.99
CA ALA A 891 -4.42 -13.92 14.95
C ALA A 891 -4.47 -14.65 13.59
N GLY A 892 -3.79 -14.12 12.56
CA GLY A 892 -3.79 -14.62 11.19
C GLY A 892 -4.96 -14.11 10.34
N GLU A 893 -5.51 -12.94 10.66
CA GLU A 893 -6.60 -12.31 9.88
C GLU A 893 -6.01 -11.27 8.91
N LEU A 894 -6.48 -11.24 7.67
CA LEU A 894 -5.99 -10.32 6.63
C LEU A 894 -6.34 -8.86 6.98
N VAL A 895 -5.33 -7.99 6.96
CA VAL A 895 -5.43 -6.56 7.26
C VAL A 895 -5.28 -5.72 5.99
N PHE A 896 -4.38 -6.13 5.08
CA PHE A 896 -4.14 -5.49 3.80
C PHE A 896 -3.57 -6.48 2.79
N ASP A 897 -3.87 -6.26 1.51
CA ASP A 897 -3.20 -6.91 0.38
C ASP A 897 -2.88 -5.87 -0.70
N SER A 898 -1.73 -6.00 -1.36
CA SER A 898 -1.28 -5.04 -2.39
C SER A 898 -2.05 -5.12 -3.72
N GLY A 899 -3.08 -5.97 -3.84
CA GLY A 899 -3.94 -6.06 -5.01
C GLY A 899 -3.12 -6.36 -6.28
N ASN A 900 -3.28 -5.54 -7.30
CA ASN A 900 -2.56 -5.63 -8.57
C ASN A 900 -1.41 -4.60 -8.71
N ASP A 901 -0.97 -3.96 -7.63
CA ASP A 901 0.08 -2.94 -7.73
C ASP A 901 1.37 -3.53 -8.34
N PHE A 902 1.76 -4.78 -8.06
CA PHE A 902 2.98 -5.39 -8.63
C PHE A 902 2.90 -5.55 -10.15
N GLU A 903 1.81 -6.13 -10.67
CA GLU A 903 1.56 -6.30 -12.11
C GLU A 903 1.53 -4.94 -12.85
N ARG A 904 0.88 -3.95 -12.24
CA ARG A 904 0.77 -2.59 -12.80
C ARG A 904 2.12 -1.87 -12.84
N ILE A 905 2.89 -1.96 -11.75
CA ILE A 905 4.20 -1.31 -11.64
C ILE A 905 5.20 -1.99 -12.58
N THR A 906 5.26 -3.32 -12.66
CA THR A 906 6.17 -4.00 -13.61
C THR A 906 5.80 -3.65 -15.06
N ALA A 907 4.51 -3.68 -15.43
CA ALA A 907 4.05 -3.27 -16.76
C ALA A 907 4.45 -1.83 -17.12
N GLY A 908 4.32 -0.89 -16.18
CA GLY A 908 4.69 0.52 -16.38
C GLY A 908 6.20 0.81 -16.34
N ARG A 909 7.00 -0.04 -15.67
CA ARG A 909 8.43 0.20 -15.42
C ARG A 909 9.38 -0.55 -16.35
N VAL A 910 9.01 -1.76 -16.77
CA VAL A 910 9.83 -2.62 -17.64
C VAL A 910 9.16 -2.95 -18.99
N GLY A 911 7.90 -2.54 -19.20
CA GLY A 911 7.22 -2.58 -20.49
C GLY A 911 7.20 -3.99 -21.09
N GLN A 912 7.78 -4.16 -22.27
CA GLN A 912 7.87 -5.47 -22.95
C GLN A 912 8.57 -6.58 -22.12
N TYR A 913 9.30 -6.22 -21.04
CA TYR A 913 9.92 -7.19 -20.13
C TYR A 913 9.07 -7.49 -18.87
N PHE A 914 7.80 -7.09 -18.88
CA PHE A 914 6.76 -7.54 -17.95
C PHE A 914 6.76 -9.07 -17.81
N ASN A 915 6.70 -9.54 -16.56
CA ASN A 915 6.69 -10.96 -16.17
C ASN A 915 7.73 -11.83 -16.89
N VAL A 916 8.90 -11.26 -17.21
CA VAL A 916 10.03 -11.99 -17.79
C VAL A 916 10.69 -12.87 -16.74
N SER A 917 10.84 -14.16 -17.08
CA SER A 917 11.51 -15.15 -16.23
C SER A 917 12.96 -14.76 -15.91
N ASN A 918 13.49 -15.26 -14.80
CA ASN A 918 14.89 -15.03 -14.42
C ASN A 918 15.88 -15.93 -15.19
N ASP A 919 15.44 -17.14 -15.52
CA ASP A 919 16.24 -18.26 -16.03
C ASP A 919 16.44 -18.32 -17.57
N ARG A 920 15.80 -17.45 -18.37
CA ARG A 920 15.80 -17.54 -19.85
C ARG A 920 16.20 -16.24 -20.57
N SER A 921 16.52 -16.38 -21.86
CA SER A 921 16.73 -15.29 -22.80
C SER A 921 15.40 -14.71 -23.31
N VAL A 922 15.38 -13.41 -23.61
CA VAL A 922 14.15 -12.69 -23.98
C VAL A 922 13.50 -13.10 -25.31
N ASP A 923 14.21 -13.85 -26.16
CA ASP A 923 13.68 -14.46 -27.39
C ASP A 923 13.08 -15.87 -27.17
N HIS A 924 13.15 -16.41 -25.96
CA HIS A 924 12.69 -17.76 -25.65
C HIS A 924 11.16 -17.85 -25.45
N LYS A 925 10.54 -18.92 -25.99
CA LYS A 925 9.07 -19.09 -25.96
C LYS A 925 8.47 -19.36 -24.57
N LYS A 926 9.29 -19.82 -23.61
CA LYS A 926 8.90 -20.00 -22.19
C LYS A 926 9.34 -18.83 -21.29
N ASN A 927 9.77 -17.69 -21.85
CA ASN A 927 10.35 -16.56 -21.07
C ASN A 927 9.32 -15.70 -20.31
N ASP A 928 8.04 -16.07 -20.29
CA ASP A 928 6.93 -15.22 -19.83
C ASP A 928 6.13 -15.97 -18.77
N ARG A 929 6.03 -15.36 -17.57
CA ARG A 929 5.44 -15.94 -16.36
C ARG A 929 3.97 -15.55 -16.18
N SER A 930 3.36 -14.80 -17.10
CA SER A 930 1.99 -14.29 -16.95
C SER A 930 0.95 -15.41 -16.79
N SER A 931 1.15 -16.58 -17.40
CA SER A 931 0.29 -17.77 -17.20
C SER A 931 0.72 -18.69 -16.04
N ALA A 932 1.71 -18.29 -15.24
CA ALA A 932 2.22 -18.99 -14.05
C ALA A 932 1.96 -18.14 -12.78
N LYS A 933 2.97 -17.86 -11.94
CA LYS A 933 2.83 -17.02 -10.73
C LYS A 933 3.20 -15.53 -10.96
N GLY A 934 3.54 -15.12 -12.19
CA GLY A 934 3.63 -13.71 -12.62
C GLY A 934 4.92 -12.98 -12.17
N PRO A 935 4.83 -11.84 -11.43
CA PRO A 935 6.00 -11.11 -10.94
C PRO A 935 6.84 -11.86 -9.90
N GLU A 936 6.21 -12.79 -9.17
CA GLU A 936 6.82 -13.71 -8.19
C GLU A 936 7.55 -13.03 -7.03
N PRO A 937 6.80 -12.57 -6.01
CA PRO A 937 7.35 -11.97 -4.81
C PRO A 937 7.76 -13.01 -3.76
N GLU A 938 9.07 -13.25 -3.68
CA GLU A 938 9.72 -14.25 -2.83
C GLU A 938 10.32 -13.60 -1.58
N ALA A 939 11.45 -12.90 -1.73
CA ALA A 939 12.22 -12.33 -0.63
C ALA A 939 11.49 -11.22 0.16
N LEU A 940 11.60 -11.25 1.49
CA LEU A 940 11.03 -10.22 2.37
C LEU A 940 12.01 -9.73 3.44
N ALA A 941 12.06 -8.42 3.64
CA ALA A 941 12.58 -7.81 4.86
C ALA A 941 11.68 -6.67 5.36
N VAL A 942 11.67 -6.44 6.67
CA VAL A 942 11.07 -5.26 7.29
C VAL A 942 12.13 -4.46 8.06
N GLY A 943 11.96 -3.14 8.13
CA GLY A 943 12.93 -2.26 8.78
C GLY A 943 12.41 -0.86 9.08
N GLU A 944 12.94 -0.26 10.14
CA GLU A 944 12.60 1.11 10.54
C GLU A 944 13.60 2.12 9.96
N ILE A 945 13.11 3.15 9.26
CA ILE A 945 13.88 4.30 8.79
C ILE A 945 13.20 5.56 9.33
N ASP A 946 13.96 6.40 10.05
CA ASP A 946 13.51 7.68 10.64
C ASP A 946 12.15 7.61 11.39
N GLY A 947 11.94 6.52 12.14
CA GLY A 947 10.73 6.29 12.94
C GLY A 947 9.53 5.74 12.15
N ARG A 948 9.71 5.39 10.87
CA ARG A 948 8.69 4.82 9.97
C ARG A 948 9.06 3.39 9.60
N GLN A 949 8.07 2.51 9.52
CA GLN A 949 8.28 1.08 9.21
C GLN A 949 8.14 0.85 7.70
N TYR A 950 9.05 0.08 7.12
CA TYR A 950 9.07 -0.25 5.69
C TYR A 950 9.12 -1.76 5.46
N ALA A 951 8.39 -2.23 4.43
CA ALA A 951 8.57 -3.54 3.82
C ALA A 951 9.41 -3.41 2.55
N PHE A 952 10.32 -4.36 2.36
CA PHE A 952 11.13 -4.57 1.17
C PHE A 952 10.80 -5.95 0.62
N VAL A 953 10.22 -6.00 -0.59
CA VAL A 953 9.72 -7.25 -1.20
C VAL A 953 10.46 -7.49 -2.51
N GLY A 954 11.31 -8.53 -2.56
CA GLY A 954 12.01 -8.94 -3.76
C GLY A 954 11.06 -9.59 -4.77
N LEU A 955 11.36 -9.43 -6.05
CA LEU A 955 10.66 -10.12 -7.14
C LEU A 955 11.64 -11.07 -7.83
N GLU A 956 11.47 -12.37 -7.64
CA GLU A 956 12.46 -13.39 -7.94
C GLU A 956 12.62 -13.61 -9.47
N ARG A 957 11.51 -13.71 -10.22
CA ARG A 957 11.55 -13.90 -11.68
C ARG A 957 11.88 -12.62 -12.44
N VAL A 958 11.10 -11.54 -12.26
CA VAL A 958 11.30 -10.27 -13.01
C VAL A 958 12.54 -9.51 -12.50
N GLY A 959 12.94 -9.71 -11.24
CA GLY A 959 14.13 -9.12 -10.62
C GLY A 959 13.85 -7.78 -9.93
N GLY A 960 14.74 -7.40 -9.01
CA GLY A 960 14.59 -6.16 -8.24
C GLY A 960 13.68 -6.31 -7.02
N PHE A 961 13.32 -5.18 -6.40
CA PHE A 961 12.51 -5.16 -5.18
C PHE A 961 11.59 -3.93 -5.10
N MET A 962 10.43 -4.13 -4.48
CA MET A 962 9.46 -3.11 -4.13
C MET A 962 9.71 -2.56 -2.72
N ILE A 963 9.34 -1.31 -2.48
CA ILE A 963 9.40 -0.64 -1.16
C ILE A 963 8.02 -0.11 -0.81
N TYR A 964 7.50 -0.46 0.36
CA TYR A 964 6.25 0.08 0.91
C TYR A 964 6.47 0.63 2.32
N ASP A 965 5.90 1.80 2.60
CA ASP A 965 5.71 2.31 3.96
C ASP A 965 4.55 1.55 4.61
N ILE A 966 4.85 0.75 5.64
CA ILE A 966 3.89 -0.10 6.37
C ILE A 966 3.58 0.46 7.77
N THR A 967 3.91 1.74 8.03
CA THR A 967 3.68 2.41 9.32
C THR A 967 2.18 2.44 9.71
N SER A 968 1.28 2.30 8.74
CA SER A 968 -0.11 1.90 8.95
C SER A 968 -0.41 0.62 8.19
N ALA A 969 -0.65 -0.47 8.91
CA ALA A 969 -0.92 -1.79 8.35
C ALA A 969 -2.17 -1.83 7.46
N GLN A 970 -3.15 -0.95 7.70
CA GLN A 970 -4.42 -0.86 6.98
C GLN A 970 -4.36 0.03 5.73
N ALA A 971 -3.30 0.84 5.57
CA ALA A 971 -3.11 1.72 4.42
C ALA A 971 -1.63 1.90 4.02
N PRO A 972 -0.87 0.81 3.74
CA PRO A 972 0.50 0.92 3.26
C PRO A 972 0.63 1.76 1.99
N GLN A 973 1.75 2.46 1.84
CA GLN A 973 1.99 3.38 0.73
C GLN A 973 3.20 2.93 -0.09
N PHE A 974 3.02 2.77 -1.41
CA PHE A 974 4.12 2.45 -2.32
C PHE A 974 5.14 3.60 -2.39
N VAL A 975 6.42 3.27 -2.22
CA VAL A 975 7.53 4.23 -2.22
C VAL A 975 8.32 4.16 -3.53
N SER A 976 8.77 2.97 -3.92
CA SER A 976 9.56 2.77 -5.14
C SER A 976 9.68 1.30 -5.54
N TYR A 977 10.05 1.07 -6.81
CA TYR A 977 10.50 -0.21 -7.35
C TYR A 977 11.92 -0.03 -7.86
N ILE A 978 12.84 -0.87 -7.40
CA ILE A 978 14.29 -0.77 -7.63
C ILE A 978 14.76 -2.03 -8.34
N VAL A 979 15.26 -1.89 -9.56
CA VAL A 979 15.74 -3.02 -10.38
C VAL A 979 17.14 -2.73 -10.92
N ASN A 980 18.10 -3.63 -10.62
CA ASN A 980 19.47 -3.59 -11.11
C ASN A 980 19.67 -4.69 -12.17
N ARG A 981 18.77 -4.76 -13.16
CA ARG A 981 18.75 -5.80 -14.21
C ARG A 981 18.72 -5.17 -15.60
N ASP A 982 19.59 -5.62 -16.49
CA ASP A 982 19.56 -5.28 -17.93
C ASP A 982 18.94 -6.43 -18.72
N PHE A 983 17.62 -6.34 -18.92
CA PHE A 983 16.81 -7.29 -19.69
C PHE A 983 17.22 -7.44 -21.17
N THR A 984 18.16 -6.62 -21.70
CA THR A 984 18.72 -6.83 -23.04
C THR A 984 19.89 -7.83 -23.06
N LYS A 985 20.27 -8.38 -21.90
CA LYS A 985 21.34 -9.37 -21.76
C LYS A 985 20.78 -10.76 -21.50
N ASP A 986 21.60 -11.75 -21.84
CA ASP A 986 21.44 -13.12 -21.37
C ASP A 986 21.68 -13.13 -19.84
N PRO A 987 20.77 -13.70 -19.02
CA PRO A 987 20.90 -13.66 -17.56
C PRO A 987 22.16 -14.36 -17.03
N THR A 988 22.78 -15.25 -17.82
CA THR A 988 24.07 -15.90 -17.48
C THR A 988 25.27 -14.94 -17.47
N ALA A 989 25.13 -13.72 -18.02
CA ALA A 989 26.22 -12.76 -18.14
C ALA A 989 26.24 -11.77 -16.96
N GLU A 990 27.43 -11.49 -16.39
CA GLU A 990 27.61 -10.48 -15.33
C GLU A 990 27.02 -9.10 -15.69
N ALA A 991 26.99 -8.75 -16.97
CA ALA A 991 26.40 -7.51 -17.47
C ALA A 991 24.86 -7.45 -17.40
N ALA A 992 24.18 -8.57 -17.10
CA ALA A 992 22.74 -8.60 -16.84
C ALA A 992 22.38 -8.01 -15.47
N GLY A 993 23.34 -7.89 -14.54
CA GLY A 993 23.12 -7.32 -13.20
C GLY A 993 22.71 -8.36 -12.16
N ASP A 994 21.67 -8.05 -11.39
CA ASP A 994 21.15 -8.88 -10.30
C ASP A 994 19.82 -9.55 -10.69
N VAL A 995 19.73 -10.85 -10.44
CA VAL A 995 18.67 -11.76 -10.89
C VAL A 995 18.41 -12.83 -9.83
N GLY A 996 17.14 -13.13 -9.53
CA GLY A 996 16.70 -14.04 -8.47
C GLY A 996 16.85 -13.52 -7.03
N PRO A 997 16.34 -12.34 -6.63
CA PRO A 997 16.35 -11.89 -5.23
C PRO A 997 15.67 -12.89 -4.27
N GLU A 998 16.44 -13.39 -3.30
CA GLU A 998 16.15 -14.60 -2.53
C GLU A 998 16.13 -14.31 -1.01
N GLY A 999 17.29 -14.23 -0.37
CA GLY A 999 17.41 -13.78 1.00
C GLY A 999 17.51 -12.26 1.11
N MET A 1000 16.78 -11.64 2.04
CA MET A 1000 16.95 -10.22 2.37
C MET A 1000 17.27 -9.96 3.84
N LYS A 1001 18.14 -8.97 4.08
CA LYS A 1001 18.44 -8.49 5.43
C LYS A 1001 18.52 -6.98 5.52
N PHE A 1002 17.57 -6.39 6.22
CA PHE A 1002 17.66 -5.00 6.69
C PHE A 1002 18.68 -4.85 7.83
N VAL A 1003 19.44 -3.75 7.81
CA VAL A 1003 20.40 -3.35 8.85
C VAL A 1003 20.13 -1.90 9.25
N SER A 1004 19.93 -1.65 10.54
CA SER A 1004 19.63 -0.30 11.06
C SER A 1004 20.82 0.65 10.90
N ALA A 1005 20.54 1.96 10.84
CA ALA A 1005 21.59 2.99 10.76
C ALA A 1005 22.58 2.97 11.95
N ALA A 1006 22.16 2.48 13.11
CA ALA A 1006 23.02 2.34 14.29
C ALA A 1006 23.97 1.13 14.21
N ASP A 1007 23.65 0.15 13.36
CA ASP A 1007 24.36 -1.12 13.24
C ASP A 1007 25.21 -1.23 11.95
N SER A 1008 25.08 -0.27 11.03
CA SER A 1008 25.72 -0.29 9.70
C SER A 1008 27.09 0.41 9.66
N PRO A 1009 27.91 0.19 8.61
CA PRO A 1009 29.24 0.79 8.49
C PRO A 1009 29.17 2.23 7.98
N THR A 1010 28.04 2.61 7.37
CA THR A 1010 27.83 3.92 6.74
C THR A 1010 27.09 4.92 7.64
N ALA A 1011 26.62 4.48 8.81
CA ALA A 1011 25.69 5.21 9.69
C ALA A 1011 24.35 5.59 9.03
N LYS A 1012 23.97 4.86 7.97
CA LYS A 1012 22.68 4.93 7.27
C LYS A 1012 22.03 3.54 7.20
N PRO A 1013 20.70 3.40 7.11
CA PRO A 1013 20.06 2.11 6.96
C PRO A 1013 20.51 1.40 5.69
N LEU A 1014 20.66 0.07 5.75
CA LEU A 1014 21.00 -0.75 4.58
C LEU A 1014 19.96 -1.86 4.35
N LEU A 1015 19.82 -2.29 3.10
CA LEU A 1015 19.21 -3.55 2.70
C LEU A 1015 20.27 -4.38 1.97
N ILE A 1016 20.53 -5.57 2.50
CA ILE A 1016 21.38 -6.59 1.89
C ILE A 1016 20.46 -7.59 1.18
N ILE A 1017 20.81 -7.97 -0.05
CA ILE A 1017 20.03 -8.88 -0.90
C ILE A 1017 20.95 -9.97 -1.42
N GLY A 1018 20.65 -11.22 -1.15
CA GLY A 1018 21.14 -12.38 -1.89
C GLY A 1018 20.34 -12.55 -3.18
N ASN A 1019 21.01 -12.84 -4.29
CA ASN A 1019 20.38 -13.01 -5.60
C ASN A 1019 20.88 -14.36 -6.14
N GLU A 1020 20.07 -15.41 -6.03
CA GLU A 1020 20.55 -16.78 -6.08
C GLU A 1020 20.87 -17.23 -7.52
N VAL A 1021 19.98 -16.93 -8.47
CA VAL A 1021 20.16 -17.21 -9.92
C VAL A 1021 21.42 -16.55 -10.46
N SER A 1022 21.69 -15.29 -10.09
CA SER A 1022 22.89 -14.56 -10.52
C SER A 1022 24.12 -14.78 -9.64
N GLY A 1023 23.96 -15.50 -8.52
CA GLY A 1023 25.00 -15.73 -7.51
C GLY A 1023 25.66 -14.45 -7.01
N SER A 1024 24.89 -13.37 -6.84
CA SER A 1024 25.38 -12.05 -6.43
C SER A 1024 24.80 -11.63 -5.07
N THR A 1025 25.57 -10.81 -4.34
CA THR A 1025 25.12 -10.20 -3.09
C THR A 1025 25.22 -8.69 -3.24
N SER A 1026 24.09 -7.99 -3.16
CA SER A 1026 23.99 -6.54 -3.36
C SER A 1026 23.57 -5.83 -2.08
N VAL A 1027 24.08 -4.61 -1.87
CA VAL A 1027 23.90 -3.79 -0.66
C VAL A 1027 23.45 -2.40 -1.06
N TYR A 1028 22.22 -2.08 -0.72
CA TYR A 1028 21.60 -0.77 -0.91
C TYR A 1028 21.65 0.01 0.41
N GLN A 1029 21.95 1.30 0.31
CA GLN A 1029 21.80 2.29 1.37
C GLN A 1029 20.51 3.08 1.15
N PHE A 1030 19.91 3.55 2.24
CA PHE A 1030 18.83 4.54 2.21
C PHE A 1030 19.33 5.87 2.78
N ASP A 1031 19.11 6.95 2.03
CA ASP A 1031 19.47 8.33 2.40
C ASP A 1031 18.27 9.17 2.83
#